data_AF-A0AAX3EE24-F1
#
_entry.id   AF-A0AAX3EE24-F1
#
_cell.length_a   1.000
_cell.length_b   1.000
_cell.length_c   1.000
_cell.angle_alpha   90.00
_cell.angle_beta   90.00
_cell.angle_gamma   90.00
#
_symmetry.space_group_name_H-M   'P 1'
#
loop_
_entity.id
_entity.type
_entity.pdbx_description
1 polymer ?
#
loop_
_entity_poly.entity_id
_entity_poly.type
_entity_poly.pdbx_seq_one_letter_code
_entity_poly.pdbx_strand_id
1 'polypeptide(L)'
;MIRLGERICGRESFTAKALGLLPAYNVYRKTYTLLRESQRWSREELAAYQAQALSRLLDHAYRNVPYYRRVFQERGLVPEDIRTPDDLVLLPFLTKEIVQANLPDLKARNYPESAFEYVTTGGSTGIPVGFYYEKGVSRAREWAFMKTQWDRVGYRFTDRCVVLRGYIVGSARDGVFWKKTLCGRWLLMSSHHMTEETLPAYIDRIKRFKPRFIQGYPSTAVILARHMREHGIEPFPTVKAVLCGSENLYPWQRDLLEEVFGCRVFSWYGNSEQTVLAGECEESTHYHIFPEYGIVELIGRDGRPVEGPGAMGEVVATNLTNFVCPLIRYRTMDLATAAGRGCSCGRNYPVLERVEGRVQDFIVTGKGELLSGIAMNIDTNAFDNVKQFQFYQMKVGEVILNIVRKPTFSKQDAEYLYREVSRSCGDDVLITIRYVDNIPLTARGKYRYFVQDLPIHFSEREGGVSSMCPQICSPDPGGMDTKAGLHRWVSRANPLTVKALSLVPSYRTYRQMYALLQRSQWWSQEELAAYQTQALSHLLDHAYRNVPYYRRVFQERGLVPEDIRTPDDLVLLPFLTKEIVQANLPDLKARNYPESAFEYVRTSGSTGTPMGFYYEKGASRAREWAFMKTQWDRVGYRFGDRCVILRGHIVDGASSGTYWRRALFGRWLIMSSHQMTEETLPDYIIWIRTFKPRFIHAYPSTAVILARHMREHGIEPFPTVKAVLCGSENLYPWQRDLLEEVFGCRVFSWYGNSEQTVLAGECEESTHYHIFPEYGIVELIGRDGRPVEGPGAMGEVVATNLTNFVCPLIRYRTMDVAVATEKQCSCGRQYPLLEKVEGRLQEFIVTRSGHLISVTPINYESEAFENIRRFQMYQEEVGELIMKVVKKPAYTEKDTRQLTDELRCQLGDGVNVHVRFVDEIPRTEGGKFRYLIQKIPISIGDL
;
A
#
# COMPACT_ATOMS: atom_id res chain seq x y z
N MET A 1 -13.15 6.12 0.30
CA MET A 1 -14.27 5.45 -0.40
C MET A 1 -14.89 4.36 0.46
N ILE A 2 -14.33 3.16 0.52
CA ILE A 2 -14.81 2.05 1.37
C ILE A 2 -14.84 2.43 2.86
N ARG A 3 -13.81 3.11 3.36
CA ARG A 3 -13.72 3.58 4.75
C ARG A 3 -14.78 4.62 5.15
N LEU A 4 -15.39 5.33 4.20
CA LEU A 4 -16.44 6.33 4.49
C LEU A 4 -17.83 5.70 4.39
N GLY A 5 -18.07 4.85 3.38
CA GLY A 5 -19.29 4.03 3.30
C GLY A 5 -19.46 3.14 4.54
N GLU A 6 -18.37 2.51 5.02
CA GLU A 6 -18.36 1.66 6.24
C GLU A 6 -18.86 2.39 7.48
N ARG A 7 -18.82 3.73 7.48
CA ARG A 7 -19.18 4.59 8.61
C ARG A 7 -20.61 5.15 8.54
N ILE A 8 -21.26 5.12 7.38
CA ILE A 8 -22.60 5.72 7.16
C ILE A 8 -23.75 4.72 7.45
N CYS A 9 -23.47 3.40 7.47
CA CYS A 9 -24.52 2.35 7.45
C CYS A 9 -25.08 1.84 8.79
N GLY A 10 -24.80 2.45 9.95
CA GLY A 10 -25.17 1.85 11.25
C GLY A 10 -26.35 2.52 11.97
N ARG A 11 -27.49 1.82 12.14
CA ARG A 11 -28.37 2.01 13.31
C ARG A 11 -27.65 1.39 14.53
N GLU A 12 -27.37 2.24 15.53
CA GLU A 12 -26.92 2.00 16.93
C GLU A 12 -25.68 1.10 17.17
N SER A 13 -24.60 1.52 17.87
CA SER A 13 -24.57 2.08 19.23
C SER A 13 -24.09 3.54 19.31
N PHE A 14 -24.68 4.24 20.28
CA PHE A 14 -24.72 5.70 20.44
C PHE A 14 -23.41 6.32 20.99
N THR A 15 -22.53 5.54 21.61
CA THR A 15 -21.40 6.08 22.40
C THR A 15 -20.07 6.20 21.64
N ALA A 16 -19.77 5.32 20.68
CA ALA A 16 -18.60 5.47 19.80
C ALA A 16 -18.83 6.49 18.66
N LYS A 17 -20.10 6.87 18.42
CA LYS A 17 -20.56 7.77 17.36
C LYS A 17 -20.35 9.26 17.63
N ALA A 18 -20.30 9.69 18.89
CA ALA A 18 -20.19 11.11 19.22
C ALA A 18 -18.76 11.66 19.05
N LEU A 19 -17.76 10.78 19.23
CA LEU A 19 -16.30 10.89 19.10
C LEU A 19 -15.76 11.53 17.77
N GLY A 20 -14.87 10.86 17.03
CA GLY A 20 -14.26 11.37 15.78
C GLY A 20 -15.15 11.54 14.52
N LEU A 21 -16.48 11.40 14.61
CA LEU A 21 -17.39 11.47 13.46
C LEU A 21 -18.00 12.85 13.22
N LEU A 22 -18.07 13.75 14.21
CA LEU A 22 -18.78 15.02 14.06
C LEU A 22 -18.28 15.87 12.86
N PRO A 23 -17.00 16.23 12.69
CA PRO A 23 -16.64 17.21 11.65
C PRO A 23 -16.78 16.71 10.21
N ALA A 24 -16.20 15.55 9.86
CA ALA A 24 -16.26 15.01 8.51
C ALA A 24 -17.66 14.54 8.11
N TYR A 25 -18.41 13.91 9.05
CA TYR A 25 -19.81 13.57 8.81
C TYR A 25 -20.68 14.82 8.75
N ASN A 26 -20.39 15.86 9.55
CA ASN A 26 -21.11 17.14 9.45
C ASN A 26 -20.82 17.83 8.13
N VAL A 27 -19.58 17.82 7.63
CA VAL A 27 -19.26 18.34 6.28
C VAL A 27 -20.03 17.56 5.24
N TYR A 28 -19.94 16.23 5.24
CA TYR A 28 -20.71 15.38 4.33
C TYR A 28 -22.22 15.67 4.41
N ARG A 29 -22.80 15.72 5.62
CA ARG A 29 -24.22 15.96 5.85
C ARG A 29 -24.63 17.35 5.39
N LYS A 30 -23.87 18.40 5.73
CA LYS A 30 -24.13 19.78 5.32
C LYS A 30 -24.07 19.91 3.81
N THR A 31 -23.03 19.37 3.18
CA THR A 31 -22.91 19.37 1.71
C THR A 31 -24.01 18.55 1.06
N TYR A 32 -24.34 17.37 1.58
CA TYR A 32 -25.41 16.54 1.06
C TYR A 32 -26.79 17.20 1.20
N THR A 33 -27.07 17.85 2.34
CA THR A 33 -28.29 18.65 2.55
C THR A 33 -28.36 19.81 1.56
N LEU A 34 -27.27 20.58 1.42
CA LEU A 34 -27.17 21.64 0.41
C LEU A 34 -27.51 21.10 -0.98
N LEU A 35 -26.88 20.01 -1.40
CA LEU A 35 -27.12 19.42 -2.73
C LEU A 35 -28.54 18.90 -2.93
N ARG A 36 -29.22 18.48 -1.86
CA ARG A 36 -30.62 18.07 -1.94
C ARG A 36 -31.56 19.25 -2.17
N GLU A 37 -31.21 20.41 -1.64
CA GLU A 37 -31.93 21.67 -1.79
C GLU A 37 -31.59 22.34 -3.12
N SER A 38 -30.29 22.54 -3.39
CA SER A 38 -29.78 23.30 -4.53
C SER A 38 -30.00 22.65 -5.89
N GLN A 39 -30.20 21.34 -5.95
CA GLN A 39 -30.57 20.66 -7.20
C GLN A 39 -31.91 21.13 -7.81
N ARG A 40 -32.72 21.91 -7.07
CA ARG A 40 -33.99 22.51 -7.53
C ARG A 40 -33.95 24.03 -7.62
N TRP A 41 -32.80 24.65 -7.38
CA TRP A 41 -32.65 26.10 -7.54
C TRP A 41 -32.85 26.53 -9.00
N SER A 42 -33.34 27.76 -9.14
CA SER A 42 -33.37 28.51 -10.39
C SER A 42 -31.96 28.80 -10.91
N ARG A 43 -31.85 29.25 -12.17
CA ARG A 43 -30.56 29.62 -12.75
C ARG A 43 -29.96 30.81 -12.02
N GLU A 44 -30.81 31.75 -11.62
CA GLU A 44 -30.46 32.96 -10.91
C GLU A 44 -29.92 32.64 -9.51
N GLU A 45 -30.55 31.72 -8.78
CA GLU A 45 -30.07 31.26 -7.47
C GLU A 45 -28.72 30.52 -7.57
N LEU A 46 -28.53 29.67 -8.59
CA LEU A 46 -27.27 28.97 -8.82
C LEU A 46 -26.15 29.95 -9.20
N ALA A 47 -26.44 30.90 -10.09
CA ALA A 47 -25.50 31.96 -10.47
C ALA A 47 -25.11 32.83 -9.27
N ALA A 48 -26.09 33.25 -8.46
CA ALA A 48 -25.84 34.00 -7.23
C ALA A 48 -24.98 33.23 -6.23
N TYR A 49 -25.25 31.93 -6.05
CA TYR A 49 -24.42 31.05 -5.22
C TYR A 49 -22.97 30.98 -5.73
N GLN A 50 -22.77 30.77 -7.03
CA GLN A 50 -21.44 30.71 -7.63
C GLN A 50 -20.70 32.03 -7.51
N ALA A 51 -21.35 33.16 -7.80
CA ALA A 51 -20.75 34.49 -7.62
C ALA A 51 -20.30 34.73 -6.16
N GLN A 52 -21.15 34.38 -5.19
CA GLN A 52 -20.81 34.51 -3.77
C GLN A 52 -19.69 33.55 -3.36
N ALA A 53 -19.70 32.31 -3.83
CA ALA A 53 -18.67 31.33 -3.54
C ALA A 53 -17.32 31.71 -4.16
N LEU A 54 -17.34 32.23 -5.40
CA LEU A 54 -16.18 32.74 -6.11
C LEU A 54 -15.60 33.95 -5.39
N SER A 55 -16.41 34.94 -5.04
CA SER A 55 -15.96 36.12 -4.28
C SER A 55 -15.25 35.71 -2.98
N ARG A 56 -15.83 34.79 -2.20
CA ARG A 56 -15.17 34.25 -0.98
C ARG A 56 -13.85 33.54 -1.28
N LEU A 57 -13.78 32.79 -2.38
CA LEU A 57 -12.57 32.08 -2.80
C LEU A 57 -11.47 33.06 -3.18
N LEU A 58 -11.77 34.06 -4.01
CA LEU A 58 -10.81 35.04 -4.51
C LEU A 58 -10.29 35.94 -3.39
N ASP A 59 -11.18 36.40 -2.50
CA ASP A 59 -10.80 37.17 -1.32
C ASP A 59 -9.82 36.38 -0.44
N HIS A 60 -10.15 35.11 -0.17
CA HIS A 60 -9.28 34.21 0.58
C HIS A 60 -7.95 33.95 -0.14
N ALA A 61 -7.99 33.70 -1.46
CA ALA A 61 -6.80 33.42 -2.26
C ALA A 61 -5.86 34.63 -2.29
N TYR A 62 -6.40 35.82 -2.53
CA TYR A 62 -5.64 37.08 -2.54
C TYR A 62 -4.97 37.38 -1.20
N ARG A 63 -5.69 37.18 -0.08
CA ARG A 63 -5.17 37.48 1.26
C ARG A 63 -4.20 36.42 1.78
N ASN A 64 -4.47 35.15 1.50
CA ASN A 64 -3.83 34.04 2.21
C ASN A 64 -2.96 33.13 1.33
N VAL A 65 -3.09 33.16 0.00
CA VAL A 65 -2.36 32.25 -0.91
C VAL A 65 -1.30 33.05 -1.69
N PRO A 66 0.00 32.86 -1.39
CA PRO A 66 1.08 33.68 -1.96
C PRO A 66 1.10 33.77 -3.48
N TYR A 67 0.87 32.64 -4.16
CA TYR A 67 0.84 32.60 -5.62
C TYR A 67 -0.24 33.54 -6.19
N TYR A 68 -1.48 33.44 -5.70
CA TYR A 68 -2.56 34.30 -6.20
C TYR A 68 -2.37 35.76 -5.79
N ARG A 69 -1.83 36.05 -4.60
CA ARG A 69 -1.48 37.43 -4.25
C ARG A 69 -0.55 38.07 -5.28
N ARG A 70 0.48 37.35 -5.73
CA ARG A 70 1.38 37.83 -6.80
C ARG A 70 0.64 38.01 -8.12
N VAL A 71 -0.14 37.02 -8.55
CA VAL A 71 -0.90 37.08 -9.82
C VAL A 71 -1.83 38.30 -9.87
N PHE A 72 -2.55 38.60 -8.79
CA PHE A 72 -3.40 39.79 -8.70
C PHE A 72 -2.59 41.08 -8.75
N GLN A 73 -1.47 41.16 -8.02
CA GLN A 73 -0.59 42.33 -8.02
C GLN A 73 0.05 42.60 -9.38
N GLU A 74 0.56 41.57 -10.04
CA GLU A 74 1.17 41.65 -11.39
C GLU A 74 0.16 42.10 -12.45
N ARG A 75 -1.12 41.76 -12.26
CA ARG A 75 -2.22 42.16 -13.15
C ARG A 75 -2.86 43.49 -12.77
N GLY A 76 -2.47 44.10 -11.65
CA GLY A 76 -3.09 45.32 -11.13
C GLY A 76 -4.56 45.14 -10.71
N LEU A 77 -4.94 43.94 -10.28
CA LEU A 77 -6.31 43.56 -9.92
C LEU A 77 -6.48 43.42 -8.40
N VAL A 78 -7.71 43.62 -7.94
CA VAL A 78 -8.19 43.22 -6.60
C VAL A 78 -9.37 42.25 -6.72
N PRO A 79 -9.70 41.46 -5.66
CA PRO A 79 -10.81 40.51 -5.72
C PRO A 79 -12.15 41.10 -6.18
N GLU A 80 -12.42 42.36 -5.86
CA GLU A 80 -13.66 43.08 -6.18
C GLU A 80 -13.85 43.37 -7.68
N ASP A 81 -12.78 43.25 -8.47
CA ASP A 81 -12.81 43.39 -9.93
C ASP A 81 -13.43 42.16 -10.61
N ILE A 82 -13.49 41.01 -9.92
CA ILE A 82 -14.04 39.75 -10.43
C ILE A 82 -15.35 39.45 -9.69
N ARG A 83 -16.49 39.82 -10.29
CA ARG A 83 -17.81 39.77 -9.63
C ARG A 83 -18.61 38.55 -10.03
N THR A 84 -18.40 38.06 -11.23
CA THR A 84 -19.12 36.94 -11.83
C THR A 84 -18.14 35.89 -12.36
N PRO A 85 -18.59 34.65 -12.60
CA PRO A 85 -17.79 33.65 -13.29
C PRO A 85 -17.18 34.13 -14.61
N ASP A 86 -17.86 35.00 -15.35
CA ASP A 86 -17.40 35.50 -16.66
C ASP A 86 -16.15 36.39 -16.53
N ASP A 87 -16.01 37.08 -15.39
CA ASP A 87 -14.85 37.95 -15.10
C ASP A 87 -13.58 37.15 -14.81
N LEU A 88 -13.65 35.81 -14.66
CA LEU A 88 -12.47 34.95 -14.49
C LEU A 88 -11.48 35.12 -15.63
N VAL A 89 -11.92 35.53 -16.83
CA VAL A 89 -11.06 35.83 -17.98
C VAL A 89 -9.89 36.78 -17.65
N LEU A 90 -10.05 37.64 -16.63
CA LEU A 90 -9.02 38.57 -16.16
C LEU A 90 -7.81 37.86 -15.50
N LEU A 91 -7.99 36.63 -15.00
CA LEU A 91 -6.92 35.82 -14.41
C LEU A 91 -6.30 34.87 -15.45
N PRO A 92 -4.98 34.63 -15.39
CA PRO A 92 -4.33 33.68 -16.28
C PRO A 92 -4.78 32.25 -16.02
N PHE A 93 -4.59 31.38 -17.01
CA PHE A 93 -4.76 29.94 -16.82
C PHE A 93 -3.72 29.38 -15.85
N LEU A 94 -4.16 28.43 -15.02
CA LEU A 94 -3.29 27.65 -14.16
C LEU A 94 -3.02 26.29 -14.82
N THR A 95 -1.79 26.05 -15.26
CA THR A 95 -1.39 24.76 -15.86
C THR A 95 -0.75 23.83 -14.83
N LYS A 96 -0.58 22.56 -15.19
CA LYS A 96 0.11 21.56 -14.34
C LYS A 96 1.54 21.97 -14.02
N GLU A 97 2.23 22.54 -15.00
CA GLU A 97 3.62 23.01 -14.89
C GLU A 97 3.70 24.18 -13.90
N ILE A 98 2.75 25.12 -13.99
CA ILE A 98 2.66 26.24 -13.06
C ILE A 98 2.39 25.74 -11.64
N VAL A 99 1.45 24.80 -11.47
CA VAL A 99 1.16 24.19 -10.16
C VAL A 99 2.40 23.51 -9.58
N GLN A 100 3.12 22.72 -10.37
CA GLN A 100 4.35 22.05 -9.92
C GLN A 100 5.43 23.05 -9.50
N ALA A 101 5.67 24.09 -10.31
CA ALA A 101 6.67 25.10 -10.04
C ALA A 101 6.34 25.99 -8.83
N ASN A 102 5.05 26.16 -8.52
CA ASN A 102 4.58 27.10 -7.49
C ASN A 102 3.84 26.41 -6.33
N LEU A 103 3.94 25.08 -6.18
CA LEU A 103 3.13 24.34 -5.22
C LEU A 103 3.23 24.84 -3.76
N PRO A 104 4.42 25.18 -3.22
CA PRO A 104 4.52 25.76 -1.88
C PRO A 104 3.75 27.08 -1.74
N ASP A 105 3.76 27.90 -2.78
CA ASP A 105 3.09 29.22 -2.82
C ASP A 105 1.59 29.12 -3.12
N LEU A 106 1.12 27.96 -3.58
CA LEU A 106 -0.31 27.65 -3.74
C LEU A 106 -0.96 27.20 -2.42
N LYS A 107 -0.21 27.11 -1.31
CA LYS A 107 -0.75 26.81 0.02
C LYS A 107 -1.26 28.07 0.72
N ALA A 108 -2.46 27.99 1.28
CA ALA A 108 -3.02 29.07 2.09
C ALA A 108 -2.33 29.20 3.46
N ARG A 109 -1.81 30.38 3.79
CA ARG A 109 -1.02 30.63 5.01
C ARG A 109 -1.84 30.66 6.31
N ASN A 110 -3.15 30.88 6.23
CA ASN A 110 -4.05 30.94 7.38
C ASN A 110 -4.53 29.57 7.87
N TYR A 111 -4.09 28.46 7.25
CA TYR A 111 -4.38 27.11 7.70
C TYR A 111 -3.16 26.49 8.40
N PRO A 112 -3.35 25.70 9.47
CA PRO A 112 -2.25 24.96 10.06
C PRO A 112 -1.79 23.83 9.12
N GLU A 113 -0.50 23.51 9.11
CA GLU A 113 0.07 22.44 8.26
C GLU A 113 -0.68 21.10 8.36
N SER A 114 -1.25 20.82 9.53
CA SER A 114 -2.04 19.60 9.77
C SER A 114 -3.35 19.49 8.97
N ALA A 115 -3.85 20.60 8.41
CA ALA A 115 -5.03 20.68 7.55
C ALA A 115 -4.74 20.22 6.11
N PHE A 116 -3.48 20.19 5.69
CA PHE A 116 -3.08 19.81 4.36
C PHE A 116 -2.89 18.28 4.25
N GLU A 117 -3.48 17.68 3.23
CA GLU A 117 -3.25 16.30 2.81
C GLU A 117 -2.69 16.33 1.39
N TYR A 118 -1.40 16.04 1.22
CA TYR A 118 -0.77 15.95 -0.10
C TYR A 118 -1.35 14.79 -0.89
N VAL A 119 -1.71 15.05 -2.15
CA VAL A 119 -2.27 14.10 -3.09
C VAL A 119 -1.60 14.29 -4.45
N THR A 120 -1.40 13.20 -5.18
CA THR A 120 -0.85 13.23 -6.53
C THR A 120 -1.87 12.75 -7.56
N THR A 121 -1.83 13.32 -8.75
CA THR A 121 -2.53 12.74 -9.90
C THR A 121 -1.96 11.35 -10.21
N GLY A 122 -2.83 10.39 -10.54
CA GLY A 122 -2.38 9.14 -11.15
C GLY A 122 -2.15 9.41 -12.63
N GLY A 123 -0.94 9.82 -13.01
CA GLY A 123 -0.66 10.28 -14.36
C GLY A 123 -0.83 9.19 -15.42
N SER A 124 -1.73 9.42 -16.39
CA SER A 124 -1.66 8.78 -17.72
C SER A 124 -0.49 9.32 -18.56
N THR A 125 0.15 10.39 -18.09
CA THR A 125 1.22 11.15 -18.77
C THR A 125 2.62 10.88 -18.18
N GLY A 126 2.76 9.94 -17.25
CA GLY A 126 4.05 9.58 -16.64
C GLY A 126 4.55 10.50 -15.52
N ILE A 127 4.14 11.78 -15.47
CA ILE A 127 4.56 12.72 -14.43
C ILE A 127 3.39 13.03 -13.47
N PRO A 128 3.43 12.58 -12.20
CA PRO A 128 2.41 12.93 -11.22
C PRO A 128 2.52 14.41 -10.82
N VAL A 129 1.39 15.11 -10.83
CA VAL A 129 1.27 16.49 -10.32
C VAL A 129 0.76 16.42 -8.89
N GLY A 130 1.46 17.09 -7.97
CA GLY A 130 1.09 17.16 -6.56
C GLY A 130 0.23 18.39 -6.24
N PHE A 131 -0.72 18.25 -5.34
CA PHE A 131 -1.55 19.33 -4.78
C PHE A 131 -2.04 18.91 -3.38
N TYR A 132 -2.78 19.78 -2.68
CA TYR A 132 -3.24 19.52 -1.32
C TYR A 132 -4.76 19.53 -1.19
N TYR A 133 -5.28 18.54 -0.47
CA TYR A 133 -6.65 18.53 0.03
C TYR A 133 -6.73 19.09 1.46
N GLU A 134 -7.89 19.61 1.81
CA GLU A 134 -8.25 19.84 3.21
C GLU A 134 -8.60 18.51 3.88
N LYS A 135 -7.72 18.08 4.77
CA LYS A 135 -7.78 16.80 5.48
C LYS A 135 -9.08 16.67 6.27
N GLY A 136 -9.86 15.64 5.95
CA GLY A 136 -11.13 15.36 6.61
C GLY A 136 -12.32 16.17 6.10
N VAL A 137 -12.10 17.09 5.14
CA VAL A 137 -13.14 17.94 4.56
C VAL A 137 -13.30 17.65 3.07
N SER A 138 -12.25 17.79 2.26
CA SER A 138 -12.34 17.69 0.79
C SER A 138 -12.93 16.37 0.31
N ARG A 139 -12.46 15.23 0.84
CA ARG A 139 -13.02 13.91 0.52
C ARG A 139 -14.45 13.71 1.06
N ALA A 140 -14.81 14.32 2.18
CA ALA A 140 -16.16 14.21 2.73
C ALA A 140 -17.17 14.97 1.86
N ARG A 141 -16.78 16.15 1.36
CA ARG A 141 -17.55 16.93 0.37
C ARG A 141 -17.73 16.11 -0.91
N GLU A 142 -16.64 15.66 -1.53
CA GLU A 142 -16.68 14.85 -2.77
C GLU A 142 -17.62 13.64 -2.64
N TRP A 143 -17.63 12.98 -1.47
CA TRP A 143 -18.55 11.88 -1.20
C TRP A 143 -20.03 12.28 -1.17
N ALA A 144 -20.35 13.49 -0.72
CA ALA A 144 -21.72 14.01 -0.79
C ALA A 144 -22.16 14.18 -2.24
N PHE A 145 -21.32 14.76 -3.10
CA PHE A 145 -21.59 14.89 -4.54
C PHE A 145 -21.77 13.52 -5.21
N MET A 146 -20.83 12.59 -4.99
CA MET A 146 -20.93 11.22 -5.52
C MET A 146 -22.19 10.51 -5.03
N LYS A 147 -22.55 10.67 -3.76
CA LYS A 147 -23.76 10.06 -3.22
C LYS A 147 -25.03 10.67 -3.83
N THR A 148 -25.10 11.99 -3.96
CA THR A 148 -26.22 12.68 -4.63
C THR A 148 -26.39 12.18 -6.06
N GLN A 149 -25.30 11.97 -6.80
CA GLN A 149 -25.35 11.38 -8.12
C GLN A 149 -25.92 9.95 -8.10
N TRP A 150 -25.48 9.12 -7.16
CA TRP A 150 -26.00 7.75 -7.04
C TRP A 150 -27.44 7.68 -6.51
N ASP A 151 -27.91 8.66 -5.75
CA ASP A 151 -29.32 8.74 -5.34
C ASP A 151 -30.27 8.88 -6.54
N ARG A 152 -29.84 9.56 -7.62
CA ARG A 152 -30.62 9.73 -8.85
C ARG A 152 -30.97 8.38 -9.50
N VAL A 153 -30.12 7.37 -9.32
CA VAL A 153 -30.34 6.00 -9.82
C VAL A 153 -30.90 5.05 -8.73
N GLY A 154 -31.35 5.62 -7.60
CA GLY A 154 -31.98 4.88 -6.51
C GLY A 154 -31.02 4.07 -5.63
N TYR A 155 -29.72 4.36 -5.65
CA TYR A 155 -28.71 3.69 -4.84
C TYR A 155 -28.83 4.03 -3.35
N ARG A 156 -28.96 3.00 -2.51
CA ARG A 156 -28.87 3.12 -1.05
C ARG A 156 -27.61 2.42 -0.56
N PHE A 157 -26.99 2.94 0.49
CA PHE A 157 -25.81 2.30 1.08
C PHE A 157 -26.08 0.90 1.66
N THR A 158 -27.34 0.55 1.89
CA THR A 158 -27.78 -0.79 2.29
C THR A 158 -27.83 -1.78 1.12
N ASP A 159 -27.74 -1.30 -0.12
CA ASP A 159 -27.78 -2.13 -1.31
C ASP A 159 -26.45 -2.89 -1.51
N ARG A 160 -26.56 -4.09 -2.08
CA ARG A 160 -25.38 -4.88 -2.46
C ARG A 160 -24.79 -4.32 -3.75
N CYS A 161 -23.48 -4.08 -3.77
CA CYS A 161 -22.79 -3.50 -4.92
C CYS A 161 -21.54 -4.29 -5.27
N VAL A 162 -21.35 -4.65 -6.53
CA VAL A 162 -20.09 -5.18 -7.05
C VAL A 162 -19.18 -4.02 -7.44
N VAL A 163 -17.89 -4.13 -7.15
CA VAL A 163 -16.90 -3.08 -7.41
C VAL A 163 -15.79 -3.65 -8.29
N LEU A 164 -15.84 -3.29 -9.58
CA LEU A 164 -14.88 -3.62 -10.63
C LEU A 164 -13.96 -2.44 -10.92
N ARG A 165 -13.20 -2.04 -9.91
CA ARG A 165 -12.15 -1.01 -10.03
C ARG A 165 -10.82 -1.69 -9.74
N GLY A 166 -9.72 -1.11 -10.21
CA GLY A 166 -8.31 -1.57 -10.20
C GLY A 166 -7.68 -2.05 -8.88
N TYR A 167 -8.44 -2.76 -8.06
CA TYR A 167 -8.03 -3.34 -6.81
C TYR A 167 -7.38 -4.68 -7.12
N ILE A 168 -6.19 -4.91 -6.57
CA ILE A 168 -5.65 -6.26 -6.48
C ILE A 168 -6.19 -6.85 -5.18
N VAL A 169 -6.99 -7.91 -5.31
CA VAL A 169 -7.49 -8.68 -4.18
C VAL A 169 -6.84 -10.06 -4.25
N GLY A 170 -5.99 -10.38 -3.29
CA GLY A 170 -5.25 -11.66 -3.27
C GLY A 170 -4.23 -11.77 -4.41
N SER A 171 -3.75 -12.98 -4.68
CA SER A 171 -2.92 -13.30 -5.85
C SER A 171 -3.66 -14.29 -6.77
N ALA A 172 -3.47 -14.19 -8.10
CA ALA A 172 -4.10 -15.11 -9.06
C ALA A 172 -3.86 -16.59 -8.73
N ARG A 173 -2.71 -16.90 -8.12
CA ARG A 173 -2.29 -18.25 -7.72
C ARG A 173 -3.09 -18.84 -6.55
N ASP A 174 -3.81 -18.02 -5.77
CA ASP A 174 -4.56 -18.48 -4.59
C ASP A 174 -6.07 -18.65 -4.88
N GLY A 175 -6.53 -18.43 -6.13
CA GLY A 175 -7.95 -18.53 -6.53
C GLY A 175 -8.89 -17.50 -5.87
N VAL A 176 -8.36 -16.56 -5.08
CA VAL A 176 -9.14 -15.52 -4.40
C VAL A 176 -9.10 -14.24 -5.22
N PHE A 177 -10.18 -13.97 -5.95
CA PHE A 177 -10.28 -12.81 -6.83
C PHE A 177 -11.14 -11.67 -6.30
N TRP A 178 -11.75 -11.83 -5.12
CA TRP A 178 -12.68 -10.85 -4.55
C TRP A 178 -12.67 -10.81 -3.03
N LYS A 179 -13.12 -9.69 -2.46
CA LYS A 179 -13.33 -9.53 -1.02
C LYS A 179 -14.59 -8.73 -0.73
N LYS A 180 -15.28 -9.10 0.35
CA LYS A 180 -16.41 -8.33 0.85
C LYS A 180 -15.93 -7.17 1.72
N THR A 181 -16.51 -5.99 1.54
CA THR A 181 -16.30 -4.79 2.37
C THR A 181 -17.65 -4.16 2.70
N LEU A 182 -17.67 -3.02 3.42
CA LEU A 182 -18.92 -2.32 3.75
C LEU A 182 -19.92 -3.23 4.49
N CYS A 183 -19.51 -3.86 5.59
CA CYS A 183 -20.33 -4.82 6.34
C CYS A 183 -20.92 -5.93 5.44
N GLY A 184 -20.17 -6.36 4.42
CA GLY A 184 -20.60 -7.39 3.48
C GLY A 184 -21.47 -6.90 2.32
N ARG A 185 -21.74 -5.60 2.21
CA ARG A 185 -22.58 -5.00 1.15
C ARG A 185 -21.82 -4.73 -0.13
N TRP A 186 -20.51 -4.57 -0.09
CA TRP A 186 -19.72 -4.40 -1.31
C TRP A 186 -18.89 -5.65 -1.59
N LEU A 187 -18.87 -6.09 -2.83
CA LEU A 187 -18.01 -7.16 -3.32
C LEU A 187 -16.97 -6.55 -4.26
N LEU A 188 -15.78 -6.31 -3.74
CA LEU A 188 -14.64 -5.85 -4.55
C LEU A 188 -14.08 -7.04 -5.30
N MET A 189 -13.90 -6.90 -6.61
CA MET A 189 -13.33 -7.95 -7.45
C MET A 189 -12.11 -7.39 -8.19
N SER A 190 -11.09 -8.24 -8.38
CA SER A 190 -9.83 -7.85 -8.97
C SER A 190 -9.96 -7.67 -10.48
N SER A 191 -9.64 -6.49 -11.01
CA SER A 191 -9.60 -6.33 -12.47
C SER A 191 -8.35 -6.95 -13.11
N HIS A 192 -7.29 -7.18 -12.33
CA HIS A 192 -6.02 -7.73 -12.82
C HIS A 192 -6.04 -9.25 -13.03
N HIS A 193 -7.06 -9.93 -12.51
CA HIS A 193 -7.16 -11.39 -12.56
C HIS A 193 -8.40 -11.84 -13.32
N MET A 194 -8.89 -11.03 -14.27
CA MET A 194 -10.02 -11.37 -15.15
C MET A 194 -9.47 -11.92 -16.47
N THR A 195 -9.34 -13.25 -16.54
CA THR A 195 -8.93 -14.01 -17.74
C THR A 195 -10.07 -14.94 -18.16
N GLU A 196 -10.03 -15.48 -19.37
CA GLU A 196 -11.05 -16.46 -19.82
C GLU A 196 -11.25 -17.62 -18.84
N GLU A 197 -10.17 -18.10 -18.23
CA GLU A 197 -10.19 -19.18 -17.24
C GLU A 197 -10.85 -18.78 -15.92
N THR A 198 -10.71 -17.52 -15.49
CA THR A 198 -11.19 -17.08 -14.17
C THR A 198 -12.56 -16.42 -14.21
N LEU A 199 -12.96 -15.83 -15.34
CA LEU A 199 -14.23 -15.13 -15.51
C LEU A 199 -15.48 -15.93 -15.11
N PRO A 200 -15.57 -17.27 -15.37
CA PRO A 200 -16.68 -18.08 -14.87
C PRO A 200 -16.86 -18.00 -13.35
N ALA A 201 -15.75 -17.96 -12.59
CA ALA A 201 -15.80 -17.84 -11.14
C ALA A 201 -16.28 -16.45 -10.67
N TYR A 202 -15.96 -15.38 -11.42
CA TYR A 202 -16.48 -14.04 -11.13
C TYR A 202 -18.00 -14.01 -11.32
N ILE A 203 -18.48 -14.57 -12.43
CA ILE A 203 -19.90 -14.60 -12.77
C ILE A 203 -20.69 -15.39 -11.71
N ASP A 204 -20.24 -16.60 -11.36
CA ASP A 204 -20.86 -17.39 -10.30
C ASP A 204 -20.89 -16.61 -8.97
N ARG A 205 -19.79 -15.93 -8.64
CA ARG A 205 -19.74 -15.13 -7.41
C ARG A 205 -20.74 -13.98 -7.43
N ILE A 206 -20.88 -13.29 -8.55
CA ILE A 206 -21.84 -12.19 -8.71
C ILE A 206 -23.28 -12.72 -8.59
N LYS A 207 -23.60 -13.86 -9.23
CA LYS A 207 -24.90 -14.54 -9.11
C LYS A 207 -25.24 -14.86 -7.65
N ARG A 208 -24.29 -15.43 -6.90
CA ARG A 208 -24.50 -15.73 -5.46
C ARG A 208 -24.60 -14.48 -4.60
N PHE A 209 -23.87 -13.41 -4.96
CA PHE A 209 -23.88 -12.17 -4.21
C PHE A 209 -25.17 -11.38 -4.38
N LYS A 210 -25.84 -11.50 -5.53
CA LYS A 210 -27.10 -10.81 -5.86
C LYS A 210 -26.99 -9.29 -5.66
N PRO A 211 -26.05 -8.61 -6.34
CA PRO A 211 -25.93 -7.15 -6.24
C PRO A 211 -27.11 -6.44 -6.90
N ARG A 212 -27.41 -5.24 -6.40
CA ARG A 212 -28.32 -4.29 -7.07
C ARG A 212 -27.60 -3.34 -8.00
N PHE A 213 -26.30 -3.16 -7.83
CA PHE A 213 -25.49 -2.25 -8.64
C PHE A 213 -24.14 -2.87 -8.93
N ILE A 214 -23.58 -2.56 -10.11
CA ILE A 214 -22.18 -2.82 -10.43
C ILE A 214 -21.53 -1.45 -10.61
N GLN A 215 -20.48 -1.12 -9.87
CA GLN A 215 -19.67 0.06 -10.12
C GLN A 215 -18.30 -0.35 -10.63
N GLY A 216 -17.71 0.40 -11.55
CA GLY A 216 -16.42 0.01 -12.11
C GLY A 216 -15.82 0.96 -13.12
N TYR A 217 -14.71 0.53 -13.68
CA TYR A 217 -14.19 1.09 -14.92
C TYR A 217 -14.97 0.51 -16.11
N PRO A 218 -15.36 1.33 -17.10
CA PRO A 218 -15.91 0.86 -18.38
C PRO A 218 -15.15 -0.34 -18.95
N SER A 219 -13.82 -0.24 -19.05
CA SER A 219 -12.97 -1.30 -19.61
C SER A 219 -13.09 -2.63 -18.85
N THR A 220 -13.17 -2.61 -17.52
CA THR A 220 -13.29 -3.83 -16.71
C THR A 220 -14.69 -4.45 -16.83
N ALA A 221 -15.73 -3.62 -16.88
CA ALA A 221 -17.09 -4.10 -17.07
C ALA A 221 -17.26 -4.75 -18.46
N VAL A 222 -16.61 -4.20 -19.49
CA VAL A 222 -16.60 -4.75 -20.86
C VAL A 222 -15.97 -6.14 -20.91
N ILE A 223 -14.87 -6.38 -20.18
CA ILE A 223 -14.25 -7.73 -20.12
C ILE A 223 -15.28 -8.76 -19.60
N LEU A 224 -16.01 -8.42 -18.54
CA LEU A 224 -17.06 -9.31 -18.00
C LEU A 224 -18.21 -9.50 -19.01
N ALA A 225 -18.67 -8.41 -19.64
CA ALA A 225 -19.79 -8.44 -20.57
C ALA A 225 -19.50 -9.23 -21.84
N ARG A 226 -18.29 -9.09 -22.41
CA ARG A 226 -17.87 -9.87 -23.59
C ARG A 226 -17.91 -11.36 -23.31
N HIS A 227 -17.34 -11.79 -22.19
CA HIS A 227 -17.34 -13.20 -21.81
C HIS A 227 -18.76 -13.71 -21.54
N MET A 228 -19.63 -12.90 -20.93
CA MET A 228 -21.05 -13.25 -20.76
C MET A 228 -21.76 -13.44 -22.11
N ARG A 229 -21.57 -12.52 -23.06
CA ARG A 229 -22.17 -12.59 -24.41
C ARG A 229 -21.65 -13.80 -25.19
N GLU A 230 -20.34 -14.04 -25.21
CA GLU A 230 -19.70 -15.14 -25.93
C GLU A 230 -20.15 -16.52 -25.43
N HIS A 231 -20.52 -16.64 -24.14
CA HIS A 231 -20.94 -17.90 -23.53
C HIS A 231 -22.46 -17.98 -23.28
N GLY A 232 -23.26 -17.07 -23.84
CA GLY A 232 -24.72 -17.08 -23.67
C GLY A 232 -25.18 -16.98 -22.21
N ILE A 233 -24.49 -16.18 -21.39
CA ILE A 233 -24.77 -16.05 -19.96
C ILE A 233 -25.79 -14.92 -19.74
N GLU A 234 -26.96 -15.31 -19.22
CA GLU A 234 -28.04 -14.38 -18.90
C GLU A 234 -27.63 -13.22 -17.95
N PRO A 235 -28.23 -12.03 -18.13
CA PRO A 235 -28.02 -10.88 -17.25
C PRO A 235 -28.28 -11.19 -15.77
N PHE A 236 -27.68 -10.42 -14.87
CA PHE A 236 -27.92 -10.57 -13.44
C PHE A 236 -29.27 -9.90 -13.04
N PRO A 237 -30.33 -10.67 -12.70
CA PRO A 237 -31.69 -10.13 -12.60
C PRO A 237 -31.88 -9.12 -11.46
N THR A 238 -30.95 -9.07 -10.49
CA THR A 238 -31.02 -8.12 -9.38
C THR A 238 -30.37 -6.78 -9.68
N VAL A 239 -29.52 -6.69 -10.71
CA VAL A 239 -28.77 -5.48 -11.05
C VAL A 239 -29.71 -4.47 -11.71
N LYS A 240 -29.72 -3.25 -11.20
CA LYS A 240 -30.57 -2.16 -11.68
C LYS A 240 -29.85 -1.11 -12.51
N ALA A 241 -28.54 -0.98 -12.31
CA ALA A 241 -27.71 -0.05 -13.04
C ALA A 241 -26.22 -0.42 -12.93
N VAL A 242 -25.46 -0.05 -13.96
CA VAL A 242 -24.00 -0.06 -13.96
C VAL A 242 -23.48 1.37 -13.80
N LEU A 243 -22.56 1.60 -12.86
CA LEU A 243 -22.05 2.91 -12.47
C LEU A 243 -20.56 3.01 -12.85
N CYS A 244 -20.30 3.55 -14.03
CA CYS A 244 -18.99 3.74 -14.61
C CYS A 244 -18.37 5.08 -14.25
N GLY A 245 -17.04 5.14 -14.17
CA GLY A 245 -16.30 6.41 -14.13
C GLY A 245 -14.80 6.22 -14.04
N SER A 246 -14.06 7.33 -14.02
CA SER A 246 -12.58 7.37 -14.07
C SER A 246 -11.94 6.91 -15.39
N GLU A 247 -12.73 6.59 -16.40
CA GLU A 247 -12.34 6.40 -17.80
C GLU A 247 -13.47 6.97 -18.66
N ASN A 248 -13.17 7.29 -19.92
CA ASN A 248 -14.24 7.64 -20.85
C ASN A 248 -15.11 6.40 -21.11
N LEU A 249 -16.42 6.60 -21.27
CA LEU A 249 -17.37 5.54 -21.62
C LEU A 249 -17.78 5.74 -23.09
N TYR A 250 -17.24 4.90 -23.97
CA TYR A 250 -17.53 5.00 -25.40
C TYR A 250 -18.94 4.48 -25.74
N PRO A 251 -19.60 4.97 -26.80
CA PRO A 251 -20.93 4.51 -27.22
C PRO A 251 -21.05 2.98 -27.30
N TRP A 252 -20.13 2.32 -28.00
CA TRP A 252 -20.12 0.86 -28.13
C TRP A 252 -19.97 0.11 -26.80
N GLN A 253 -19.23 0.69 -25.84
CA GLN A 253 -19.12 0.09 -24.51
C GLN A 253 -20.46 0.17 -23.80
N ARG A 254 -21.17 1.30 -23.94
CA ARG A 254 -22.51 1.45 -23.38
C ARG A 254 -23.45 0.42 -24.00
N ASP A 255 -23.52 0.34 -25.33
CA ASP A 255 -24.44 -0.55 -26.02
C ASP A 255 -24.23 -2.02 -25.59
N LEU A 256 -22.97 -2.47 -25.59
CA LEU A 256 -22.61 -3.81 -25.12
C LEU A 256 -23.00 -4.04 -23.65
N LEU A 257 -22.71 -3.08 -22.78
CA LEU A 257 -22.98 -3.22 -21.35
C LEU A 257 -24.48 -3.20 -21.06
N GLU A 258 -25.27 -2.37 -21.75
CA GLU A 258 -26.72 -2.29 -21.61
C GLU A 258 -27.40 -3.54 -22.16
N GLU A 259 -26.96 -4.04 -23.32
CA GLU A 259 -27.39 -5.32 -23.90
C GLU A 259 -27.15 -6.47 -22.91
N VAL A 260 -25.92 -6.63 -22.42
CA VAL A 260 -25.51 -7.80 -21.63
C VAL A 260 -25.97 -7.75 -20.17
N PHE A 261 -26.01 -6.57 -19.56
CA PHE A 261 -26.50 -6.43 -18.18
C PHE A 261 -28.00 -6.19 -18.09
N GLY A 262 -28.69 -5.94 -19.22
CA GLY A 262 -30.13 -5.69 -19.27
C GLY A 262 -30.57 -4.47 -18.45
N CYS A 263 -29.67 -3.52 -18.23
CA CYS A 263 -29.94 -2.32 -17.46
C CYS A 263 -29.10 -1.14 -17.93
N ARG A 264 -29.57 0.07 -17.66
CA ARG A 264 -28.90 1.30 -18.09
C ARG A 264 -27.53 1.47 -17.43
N VAL A 265 -26.57 1.93 -18.22
CA VAL A 265 -25.22 2.27 -17.76
C VAL A 265 -25.14 3.78 -17.56
N PHE A 266 -24.51 4.20 -16.46
CA PHE A 266 -24.32 5.59 -16.11
C PHE A 266 -22.85 5.92 -16.01
N SER A 267 -22.45 7.06 -16.57
CA SER A 267 -21.09 7.58 -16.43
C SER A 267 -21.04 8.81 -15.51
N TRP A 268 -19.87 9.06 -14.94
CA TRP A 268 -19.56 10.33 -14.30
C TRP A 268 -18.11 10.73 -14.57
N TYR A 269 -17.91 12.03 -14.71
CA TYR A 269 -16.67 12.71 -14.96
C TYR A 269 -16.21 13.49 -13.72
N GLY A 270 -14.91 13.44 -13.46
CA GLY A 270 -14.27 14.19 -12.39
C GLY A 270 -12.78 13.87 -12.36
N ASN A 271 -12.01 14.72 -11.70
CA ASN A 271 -10.56 14.64 -11.65
C ASN A 271 -10.03 14.58 -10.22
N SER A 272 -8.75 14.19 -10.06
CA SER A 272 -8.12 14.12 -8.73
C SER A 272 -7.86 15.51 -8.16
N GLU A 273 -7.76 16.53 -9.00
CA GLU A 273 -7.58 17.92 -8.61
C GLU A 273 -8.82 18.51 -7.93
N GLN A 274 -9.94 17.79 -7.98
CA GLN A 274 -11.25 18.16 -7.44
C GLN A 274 -11.78 19.48 -8.00
N THR A 275 -11.46 19.83 -9.25
CA THR A 275 -11.92 21.09 -9.84
C THR A 275 -13.28 20.98 -10.51
N VAL A 276 -13.65 19.79 -10.98
CA VAL A 276 -14.93 19.52 -11.64
C VAL A 276 -15.47 18.15 -11.23
N LEU A 277 -16.79 18.07 -11.11
CA LEU A 277 -17.54 16.83 -10.97
C LEU A 277 -18.84 16.96 -11.77
N ALA A 278 -19.07 16.03 -12.69
CA ALA A 278 -20.26 15.99 -13.52
C ALA A 278 -20.75 14.55 -13.67
N GLY A 279 -22.05 14.31 -13.64
CA GLY A 279 -22.61 12.95 -13.74
C GLY A 279 -23.81 12.88 -14.66
N GLU A 280 -23.99 11.77 -15.35
CA GLU A 280 -25.11 11.59 -16.27
C GLU A 280 -26.47 11.71 -15.57
N CYS A 281 -27.44 12.27 -16.27
CA CYS A 281 -28.81 12.38 -15.75
C CYS A 281 -29.56 11.05 -15.79
N GLU A 282 -30.50 10.86 -14.87
CA GLU A 282 -31.46 9.75 -14.87
C GLU A 282 -32.43 9.76 -16.08
N GLU A 283 -32.57 10.89 -16.79
CA GLU A 283 -33.45 11.04 -17.98
C GLU A 283 -32.68 11.22 -19.30
N SER A 284 -31.35 11.38 -19.27
CA SER A 284 -30.53 11.61 -20.48
C SER A 284 -29.08 11.17 -20.29
N THR A 285 -28.32 11.03 -21.37
CA THR A 285 -26.86 10.77 -21.33
C THR A 285 -26.01 12.03 -21.10
N HIS A 286 -26.61 13.22 -21.07
CA HIS A 286 -25.89 14.46 -20.74
C HIS A 286 -25.35 14.45 -19.30
N TYR A 287 -24.15 15.01 -19.12
CA TYR A 287 -23.49 15.16 -17.83
C TYR A 287 -23.91 16.45 -17.16
N HIS A 288 -24.50 16.35 -15.98
CA HIS A 288 -24.82 17.48 -15.14
C HIS A 288 -23.60 17.89 -14.32
N ILE A 289 -23.03 19.05 -14.63
CA ILE A 289 -21.97 19.66 -13.83
C ILE A 289 -22.59 20.12 -12.50
N PHE A 290 -21.94 19.85 -11.38
CA PHE A 290 -22.38 20.38 -10.09
C PHE A 290 -21.87 21.81 -9.89
N PRO A 291 -22.73 22.85 -10.01
CA PRO A 291 -22.30 24.24 -9.89
C PRO A 291 -21.77 24.58 -8.49
N GLU A 292 -22.14 23.79 -7.48
CA GLU A 292 -21.66 23.96 -6.10
C GLU A 292 -20.26 23.38 -5.88
N TYR A 293 -19.75 22.58 -6.83
CA TYR A 293 -18.42 21.94 -6.77
C TYR A 293 -17.34 22.85 -7.34
N GLY A 294 -17.60 23.42 -8.51
CA GLY A 294 -16.67 24.24 -9.25
C GLY A 294 -17.35 25.02 -10.37
N ILE A 295 -16.64 26.03 -10.88
CA ILE A 295 -17.00 26.75 -12.10
C ILE A 295 -16.27 26.07 -13.25
N VAL A 296 -16.98 25.78 -14.34
CA VAL A 296 -16.42 25.09 -15.52
C VAL A 296 -16.58 26.00 -16.73
N GLU A 297 -15.46 26.26 -17.38
CA GLU A 297 -15.34 26.94 -18.67
C GLU A 297 -14.95 25.90 -19.72
N LEU A 298 -15.54 25.95 -20.92
CA LEU A 298 -15.01 25.23 -22.08
C LEU A 298 -14.21 26.22 -22.92
N ILE A 299 -12.91 26.02 -23.05
CA ILE A 299 -12.02 26.93 -23.77
C ILE A 299 -11.69 26.34 -25.14
N GLY A 300 -11.99 27.09 -26.20
CA GLY A 300 -11.68 26.75 -27.59
C GLY A 300 -10.19 26.83 -27.91
N ARG A 301 -9.84 26.46 -29.15
CA ARG A 301 -8.43 26.46 -29.61
C ARG A 301 -7.82 27.87 -29.65
N ASP A 302 -8.65 28.88 -29.86
CA ASP A 302 -8.30 30.30 -29.87
C ASP A 302 -8.09 30.88 -28.46
N GLY A 303 -8.20 30.05 -27.41
CA GLY A 303 -8.06 30.45 -26.01
C GLY A 303 -9.29 31.14 -25.42
N ARG A 304 -10.40 31.21 -26.15
CA ARG A 304 -11.64 31.89 -25.71
C ARG A 304 -12.70 30.87 -25.25
N PRO A 305 -13.61 31.26 -24.34
CA PRO A 305 -14.76 30.41 -23.99
C PRO A 305 -15.60 30.07 -25.22
N VAL A 306 -15.98 28.80 -25.36
CA VAL A 306 -16.92 28.33 -26.37
C VAL A 306 -18.27 28.03 -25.73
N GLU A 307 -19.33 28.54 -26.34
CA GLU A 307 -20.71 28.30 -25.93
C GLU A 307 -21.53 27.79 -27.11
N GLY A 308 -22.46 26.88 -26.83
CA GLY A 308 -23.43 26.38 -27.81
C GLY A 308 -23.44 24.86 -27.96
N PRO A 309 -24.59 24.26 -28.30
CA PRO A 309 -24.67 22.82 -28.53
C PRO A 309 -23.66 22.37 -29.58
N GLY A 310 -22.90 21.31 -29.28
CA GLY A 310 -21.91 20.73 -30.20
C GLY A 310 -20.55 21.44 -30.22
N ALA A 311 -20.39 22.57 -29.52
CA ALA A 311 -19.09 23.23 -29.42
C ALA A 311 -18.15 22.46 -28.49
N MET A 312 -16.96 22.09 -28.99
CA MET A 312 -15.93 21.36 -28.24
C MET A 312 -14.89 22.33 -27.68
N GLY A 313 -14.52 22.15 -26.41
CA GLY A 313 -13.47 22.91 -25.76
C GLY A 313 -12.75 22.15 -24.65
N GLU A 314 -11.61 22.66 -24.21
CA GLU A 314 -10.91 22.18 -23.02
C GLU A 314 -11.66 22.59 -21.76
N VAL A 315 -11.87 21.62 -20.88
CA VAL A 315 -12.43 21.85 -19.55
C VAL A 315 -11.39 22.60 -18.72
N VAL A 316 -11.68 23.87 -18.47
CA VAL A 316 -10.97 24.71 -17.50
C VAL A 316 -11.87 24.89 -16.29
N ALA A 317 -11.33 24.69 -15.09
CA ALA A 317 -12.17 24.67 -13.90
C ALA A 317 -11.56 25.40 -12.70
N THR A 318 -12.43 26.12 -11.99
CA THR A 318 -12.13 26.78 -10.72
C THR A 318 -12.79 26.02 -9.58
N ASN A 319 -11.99 25.47 -8.67
CA ASN A 319 -12.50 24.74 -7.52
C ASN A 319 -13.10 25.70 -6.47
N LEU A 320 -14.37 25.50 -6.10
CA LEU A 320 -15.06 26.32 -5.09
C LEU A 320 -15.01 25.74 -3.67
N THR A 321 -14.38 24.59 -3.46
CA THR A 321 -14.53 23.79 -2.23
C THR A 321 -13.24 23.53 -1.45
N ASN A 322 -12.07 23.89 -1.95
CA ASN A 322 -10.74 23.53 -1.44
C ASN A 322 -9.92 24.79 -1.15
N PHE A 323 -10.16 25.39 0.01
CA PHE A 323 -9.54 26.66 0.40
C PHE A 323 -8.07 26.52 0.82
N VAL A 324 -7.61 25.31 1.17
CA VAL A 324 -6.20 25.11 1.58
C VAL A 324 -5.24 25.21 0.40
N CYS A 325 -5.66 24.80 -0.79
CA CYS A 325 -4.89 24.86 -2.03
C CYS A 325 -5.87 25.04 -3.19
N PRO A 326 -6.39 26.27 -3.36
CA PRO A 326 -7.40 26.54 -4.37
C PRO A 326 -6.77 26.51 -5.76
N LEU A 327 -7.44 25.85 -6.70
CA LEU A 327 -7.05 25.82 -8.10
C LEU A 327 -8.07 26.66 -8.88
N ILE A 328 -7.61 27.81 -9.38
CA ILE A 328 -8.43 28.81 -10.08
C ILE A 328 -8.02 28.80 -11.56
N ARG A 329 -9.00 28.67 -12.45
CA ARG A 329 -8.84 28.48 -13.91
C ARG A 329 -7.82 27.41 -14.27
N TYR A 330 -7.94 26.25 -13.62
CA TYR A 330 -7.04 25.13 -13.85
C TYR A 330 -7.37 24.39 -15.14
N ARG A 331 -6.37 24.28 -16.02
CA ARG A 331 -6.45 23.52 -17.28
C ARG A 331 -6.36 22.02 -17.00
N THR A 332 -7.48 21.32 -17.16
CA THR A 332 -7.56 19.89 -16.85
C THR A 332 -6.87 19.02 -17.91
N MET A 333 -6.75 19.55 -19.14
CA MET A 333 -6.39 18.83 -20.36
C MET A 333 -7.41 17.77 -20.81
N ASP A 334 -8.62 17.81 -20.24
CA ASP A 334 -9.75 17.01 -20.69
C ASP A 334 -10.61 17.86 -21.64
N LEU A 335 -11.15 17.24 -22.69
CA LEU A 335 -12.01 17.86 -23.69
C LEU A 335 -13.47 17.42 -23.47
N ALA A 336 -14.39 18.36 -23.66
CA ALA A 336 -15.82 18.11 -23.57
C ALA A 336 -16.58 18.94 -24.60
N THR A 337 -17.78 18.46 -24.93
CA THR A 337 -18.69 19.10 -25.88
C THR A 337 -19.85 19.71 -25.11
N ALA A 338 -20.10 21.00 -25.31
CA ALA A 338 -21.21 21.71 -24.69
C ALA A 338 -22.54 21.13 -25.17
N ALA A 339 -23.46 20.90 -24.24
CA ALA A 339 -24.86 20.65 -24.57
C ALA A 339 -25.62 21.97 -24.70
N GLY A 340 -26.81 21.91 -25.30
CA GLY A 340 -27.77 23.01 -25.26
C GLY A 340 -28.24 23.36 -23.85
N ARG A 341 -28.98 24.45 -23.71
CA ARG A 341 -29.43 24.92 -22.40
C ARG A 341 -30.47 23.97 -21.78
N GLY A 342 -30.10 23.36 -20.66
CA GLY A 342 -31.02 22.61 -19.80
C GLY A 342 -31.07 21.10 -20.08
N CYS A 343 -31.86 20.40 -19.29
CA CYS A 343 -32.06 18.96 -19.38
C CYS A 343 -33.53 18.62 -19.15
N SER A 344 -34.02 17.55 -19.77
CA SER A 344 -35.40 17.06 -19.63
C SER A 344 -35.81 16.76 -18.19
N CYS A 345 -34.85 16.48 -17.29
CA CYS A 345 -35.15 16.26 -15.86
C CYS A 345 -35.53 17.53 -15.07
N GLY A 346 -35.49 18.71 -15.72
CA GLY A 346 -35.89 19.98 -15.14
C GLY A 346 -34.90 20.60 -14.14
N ARG A 347 -33.69 20.06 -14.00
CA ARG A 347 -32.63 20.72 -13.21
C ARG A 347 -31.94 21.81 -14.04
N ASN A 348 -31.67 22.94 -13.41
CA ASN A 348 -31.02 24.10 -14.03
C ASN A 348 -29.49 24.03 -14.05
N TYR A 349 -28.92 22.83 -13.91
CA TYR A 349 -27.46 22.66 -13.88
C TYR A 349 -26.86 22.88 -15.27
N PRO A 350 -25.61 23.38 -15.35
CA PRO A 350 -24.86 23.34 -16.59
C PRO A 350 -24.67 21.90 -17.05
N VAL A 351 -24.70 21.70 -18.37
CA VAL A 351 -24.70 20.37 -18.99
C VAL A 351 -23.60 20.24 -20.03
N LEU A 352 -22.91 19.11 -20.02
CA LEU A 352 -22.06 18.66 -21.11
C LEU A 352 -22.81 17.59 -21.89
N GLU A 353 -22.75 17.67 -23.22
CA GLU A 353 -23.32 16.64 -24.08
C GLU A 353 -22.54 15.33 -23.91
N ARG A 354 -21.20 15.44 -23.98
CA ARG A 354 -20.28 14.33 -23.75
C ARG A 354 -18.92 14.84 -23.29
N VAL A 355 -18.16 13.94 -22.67
CA VAL A 355 -16.73 14.12 -22.38
C VAL A 355 -15.96 13.36 -23.45
N GLU A 356 -15.12 14.05 -24.22
CA GLU A 356 -14.39 13.46 -25.35
C GLU A 356 -13.17 12.64 -24.88
N GLY A 357 -12.59 13.00 -23.73
CA GLY A 357 -11.42 12.34 -23.14
C GLY A 357 -10.28 13.31 -22.90
N ARG A 358 -9.07 12.79 -22.66
CA ARG A 358 -7.87 13.65 -22.54
C ARG A 358 -7.39 14.07 -23.91
N VAL A 359 -6.73 15.21 -24.02
CA VAL A 359 -6.07 15.63 -25.27
C VAL A 359 -5.09 14.57 -25.83
N GLN A 360 -4.50 13.75 -24.95
CA GLN A 360 -3.62 12.64 -25.32
C GLN A 360 -4.35 11.38 -25.81
N ASP A 361 -5.68 11.33 -25.68
CA ASP A 361 -6.52 10.23 -26.16
C ASP A 361 -7.00 10.46 -27.62
N PHE A 362 -6.38 11.42 -28.33
CA PHE A 362 -6.70 11.78 -29.71
C PHE A 362 -5.57 11.38 -30.66
N ILE A 363 -5.96 11.03 -31.89
CA ILE A 363 -5.03 10.92 -33.01
C ILE A 363 -4.85 12.30 -33.63
N VAL A 364 -3.60 12.69 -33.86
CA VAL A 364 -3.23 13.89 -34.60
C VAL A 364 -3.08 13.54 -36.07
N THR A 365 -3.95 14.08 -36.93
CA THR A 365 -3.91 13.79 -38.38
C THR A 365 -2.75 14.47 -39.08
N GLY A 366 -2.45 14.11 -40.33
CA GLY A 366 -1.41 14.78 -41.12
C GLY A 366 -1.60 16.29 -41.26
N LYS A 367 -2.85 16.77 -41.12
CA LYS A 367 -3.23 18.20 -41.12
C LYS A 367 -3.19 18.85 -39.73
N GLY A 368 -2.87 18.11 -38.67
CA GLY A 368 -2.88 18.63 -37.30
C GLY A 368 -4.26 18.66 -36.64
N GLU A 369 -5.26 17.99 -37.22
CA GLU A 369 -6.59 17.85 -36.62
C GLU A 369 -6.58 16.81 -35.49
N LEU A 370 -7.51 16.91 -34.54
CA LEU A 370 -7.61 15.98 -33.41
C LEU A 370 -8.82 15.08 -33.61
N LEU A 371 -8.58 13.80 -33.88
CA LEU A 371 -9.63 12.78 -34.01
C LEU A 371 -9.84 12.06 -32.68
N SER A 372 -11.05 12.15 -32.14
CA SER A 372 -11.42 11.47 -30.89
C SER A 372 -11.74 10.00 -31.15
N GLY A 373 -11.47 9.13 -30.17
CA GLY A 373 -11.89 7.73 -30.26
C GLY A 373 -13.40 7.53 -30.35
N ILE A 374 -14.22 8.54 -30.00
CA ILE A 374 -15.67 8.54 -30.22
C ILE A 374 -15.98 8.75 -31.71
N ALA A 375 -15.28 9.67 -32.37
CA ALA A 375 -15.48 9.97 -33.79
C ALA A 375 -15.04 8.82 -34.72
N MET A 376 -14.09 8.00 -34.28
CA MET A 376 -13.53 6.91 -35.09
C MET A 376 -14.45 5.68 -35.25
N ASN A 377 -15.62 5.67 -34.60
CA ASN A 377 -16.59 4.56 -34.66
C ASN A 377 -15.93 3.18 -34.48
N ILE A 378 -15.27 2.98 -33.33
CA ILE A 378 -14.52 1.75 -32.98
C ILE A 378 -15.48 0.57 -32.66
N ASP A 379 -16.74 0.69 -33.07
CA ASP A 379 -17.88 -0.18 -32.80
C ASP A 379 -18.19 -1.14 -33.96
N THR A 380 -17.37 -1.11 -35.02
CA THR A 380 -17.56 -1.96 -36.19
C THR A 380 -17.26 -3.43 -35.90
N ASN A 381 -17.96 -4.32 -36.60
CA ASN A 381 -17.69 -5.77 -36.62
C ASN A 381 -16.26 -6.10 -37.10
N ALA A 382 -15.51 -5.13 -37.62
CA ALA A 382 -14.09 -5.29 -37.94
C ALA A 382 -13.23 -5.67 -36.72
N PHE A 383 -13.69 -5.37 -35.50
CA PHE A 383 -12.99 -5.74 -34.26
C PHE A 383 -13.47 -7.06 -33.64
N ASP A 384 -14.42 -7.79 -34.25
CA ASP A 384 -15.02 -9.00 -33.64
C ASP A 384 -14.00 -10.12 -33.38
N ASN A 385 -13.08 -10.30 -34.33
CA ASN A 385 -11.98 -11.27 -34.24
C ASN A 385 -10.72 -10.70 -33.54
N VAL A 386 -10.80 -9.48 -32.99
CA VAL A 386 -9.70 -8.82 -32.25
C VAL A 386 -9.93 -8.96 -30.74
N LYS A 387 -8.95 -9.52 -30.03
CA LYS A 387 -9.01 -9.74 -28.57
C LYS A 387 -8.77 -8.44 -27.79
N GLN A 388 -7.73 -7.68 -28.18
CA GLN A 388 -7.36 -6.39 -27.59
C GLN A 388 -6.81 -5.49 -28.70
N PHE A 389 -6.97 -4.17 -28.55
CA PHE A 389 -6.40 -3.20 -29.50
C PHE A 389 -5.97 -1.90 -28.82
N GLN A 390 -4.94 -1.25 -29.37
CA GLN A 390 -4.45 0.04 -28.90
C GLN A 390 -3.90 0.86 -30.06
N PHE A 391 -4.31 2.12 -30.15
CA PHE A 391 -3.72 3.12 -31.03
C PHE A 391 -2.47 3.70 -30.35
N TYR A 392 -1.35 3.65 -31.07
CA TYR A 392 -0.07 4.19 -30.65
C TYR A 392 0.43 5.17 -31.70
N GLN A 393 0.69 6.42 -31.30
CA GLN A 393 1.15 7.46 -32.22
C GLN A 393 2.43 8.10 -31.68
N MET A 394 3.45 8.16 -32.54
CA MET A 394 4.72 8.87 -32.29
C MET A 394 4.94 10.04 -33.24
N LYS A 395 4.22 10.07 -34.36
CA LYS A 395 4.39 11.06 -35.43
C LYS A 395 3.03 11.50 -35.95
N VAL A 396 2.91 12.80 -36.21
CA VAL A 396 1.71 13.42 -36.79
C VAL A 396 1.35 12.71 -38.10
N GLY A 397 0.08 12.31 -38.25
CA GLY A 397 -0.41 11.59 -39.43
C GLY A 397 0.00 10.13 -39.54
N GLU A 398 0.71 9.55 -38.56
CA GLU A 398 1.09 8.13 -38.59
C GLU A 398 0.65 7.43 -37.29
N VAL A 399 -0.11 6.33 -37.42
CA VAL A 399 -0.68 5.61 -36.27
C VAL A 399 -0.41 4.12 -36.39
N ILE A 400 0.10 3.54 -35.30
CA ILE A 400 0.25 2.09 -35.15
C ILE A 400 -0.96 1.54 -34.40
N LEU A 401 -1.74 0.68 -35.04
CA LEU A 401 -2.80 -0.09 -34.41
C LEU A 401 -2.23 -1.41 -33.90
N ASN A 402 -1.93 -1.46 -32.60
CA ASN A 402 -1.54 -2.70 -31.92
C ASN A 402 -2.76 -3.60 -31.78
N ILE A 403 -2.66 -4.86 -32.18
CA ILE A 403 -3.74 -5.85 -32.04
C ILE A 403 -3.26 -7.16 -31.44
N VAL A 404 -4.06 -7.69 -30.51
CA VAL A 404 -3.99 -9.07 -30.03
C VAL A 404 -5.08 -9.85 -30.74
N ARG A 405 -4.70 -10.91 -31.46
CA ARG A 405 -5.61 -11.70 -32.30
C ARG A 405 -6.39 -12.73 -31.49
N LYS A 406 -7.65 -13.00 -31.88
CA LYS A 406 -8.33 -14.24 -31.50
C LYS A 406 -7.84 -15.40 -32.39
N PRO A 407 -7.99 -16.68 -31.98
CA PRO A 407 -7.64 -17.82 -32.82
C PRO A 407 -8.35 -17.84 -34.18
N THR A 408 -9.52 -17.21 -34.28
CA THR A 408 -10.34 -17.10 -35.49
C THR A 408 -9.91 -15.95 -36.43
N PHE A 409 -8.94 -15.13 -36.05
CA PHE A 409 -8.53 -13.96 -36.83
C PHE A 409 -7.79 -14.36 -38.12
N SER A 410 -8.39 -14.02 -39.26
CA SER A 410 -7.91 -14.35 -40.60
C SER A 410 -7.23 -13.16 -41.29
N LYS A 411 -6.67 -13.40 -42.47
CA LYS A 411 -6.13 -12.34 -43.33
C LYS A 411 -7.23 -11.38 -43.82
N GLN A 412 -8.44 -11.90 -44.08
CA GLN A 412 -9.59 -11.07 -44.49
C GLN A 412 -10.02 -10.12 -43.38
N ASP A 413 -9.95 -10.56 -42.11
CA ASP A 413 -10.21 -9.70 -40.96
C ASP A 413 -9.19 -8.55 -40.87
N ALA A 414 -7.92 -8.83 -41.16
CA ALA A 414 -6.87 -7.80 -41.18
C ALA A 414 -7.11 -6.74 -42.26
N GLU A 415 -7.47 -7.17 -43.47
CA GLU A 415 -7.79 -6.27 -44.59
C GLU A 415 -9.05 -5.45 -44.30
N TYR A 416 -10.07 -6.07 -43.70
CA TYR A 416 -11.29 -5.38 -43.31
C TYR A 416 -11.06 -4.36 -42.20
N LEU A 417 -10.33 -4.75 -41.15
CA LEU A 417 -9.94 -3.87 -40.04
C LEU A 417 -9.13 -2.68 -40.54
N TYR A 418 -8.14 -2.92 -41.41
CA TYR A 418 -7.36 -1.85 -42.01
C TYR A 418 -8.26 -0.87 -42.77
N ARG A 419 -9.19 -1.37 -43.58
CA ARG A 419 -10.11 -0.55 -44.36
C ARG A 419 -11.02 0.30 -43.47
N GLU A 420 -11.65 -0.29 -42.46
CA GLU A 420 -12.56 0.44 -41.57
C GLU A 420 -11.84 1.50 -40.75
N VAL A 421 -10.68 1.17 -40.17
CA VAL A 421 -9.91 2.14 -39.38
C VAL A 421 -9.35 3.25 -40.26
N SER A 422 -8.86 2.93 -41.47
CA SER A 422 -8.38 3.94 -42.42
C SER A 422 -9.52 4.87 -42.86
N ARG A 423 -10.71 4.31 -43.12
CA ARG A 423 -11.92 5.10 -43.44
C ARG A 423 -12.30 6.05 -42.31
N SER A 424 -12.23 5.59 -41.06
CA SER A 424 -12.53 6.40 -39.88
C SER A 424 -11.48 7.48 -39.58
N CYS A 425 -10.21 7.23 -39.88
CA CYS A 425 -9.14 8.20 -39.67
C CYS A 425 -8.99 9.21 -40.80
N GLY A 426 -9.47 8.90 -42.01
CA GLY A 426 -9.30 9.74 -43.19
C GLY A 426 -7.98 9.50 -43.92
N ASP A 427 -7.89 10.01 -45.16
CA ASP A 427 -6.77 9.76 -46.07
C ASP A 427 -5.44 10.41 -45.64
N ASP A 428 -5.48 11.32 -44.66
CA ASP A 428 -4.30 12.03 -44.12
C ASP A 428 -3.70 11.35 -42.89
N VAL A 429 -4.12 10.12 -42.59
CA VAL A 429 -3.55 9.29 -41.52
C VAL A 429 -3.10 7.94 -42.08
N LEU A 430 -1.80 7.69 -42.03
CA LEU A 430 -1.22 6.39 -42.33
C LEU A 430 -1.40 5.43 -41.15
N ILE A 431 -2.19 4.38 -41.36
CA ILE A 431 -2.40 3.31 -40.38
C ILE A 431 -1.44 2.15 -40.62
N THR A 432 -0.77 1.68 -39.57
CA THR A 432 0.05 0.46 -39.59
C THR A 432 -0.47 -0.53 -38.56
N ILE A 433 -0.82 -1.75 -38.97
CA ILE A 433 -1.25 -2.80 -38.03
C ILE A 433 -0.01 -3.52 -37.47
N ARG A 434 0.09 -3.60 -36.15
CA ARG A 434 1.15 -4.34 -35.44
C ARG A 434 0.53 -5.42 -34.56
N TYR A 435 0.91 -6.68 -34.80
CA TYR A 435 0.47 -7.80 -33.96
C TYR A 435 1.30 -7.86 -32.68
N VAL A 436 0.65 -7.99 -31.53
CA VAL A 436 1.28 -8.11 -30.21
C VAL A 436 0.62 -9.24 -29.42
N ASP A 437 1.34 -9.81 -28.46
CA ASP A 437 0.84 -10.94 -27.65
C ASP A 437 -0.12 -10.48 -26.55
N ASN A 438 0.10 -9.28 -26.00
CA ASN A 438 -0.72 -8.71 -24.93
C ASN A 438 -0.57 -7.19 -24.89
N ILE A 439 -1.64 -6.48 -24.51
CA ILE A 439 -1.60 -5.05 -24.20
C ILE A 439 -1.79 -4.87 -22.68
N PRO A 440 -0.78 -4.38 -21.96
CA PRO A 440 -0.81 -4.34 -20.50
C PRO A 440 -1.78 -3.28 -19.95
N LEU A 441 -2.41 -3.60 -18.82
CA LEU A 441 -3.14 -2.62 -18.02
C LEU A 441 -2.17 -1.68 -17.30
N THR A 442 -2.61 -0.47 -16.99
CA THR A 442 -1.87 0.44 -16.11
C THR A 442 -1.69 -0.16 -14.70
N ALA A 443 -0.78 0.39 -13.89
CA ALA A 443 -0.60 0.00 -12.48
C ALA A 443 -1.89 0.10 -11.62
N ARG A 444 -2.88 0.90 -12.07
CA ARG A 444 -4.21 1.01 -11.45
C ARG A 444 -5.28 0.18 -12.16
N GLY A 445 -4.89 -0.78 -13.01
CA GLY A 445 -5.79 -1.72 -13.68
C GLY A 445 -6.67 -1.14 -14.79
N LYS A 446 -6.37 0.06 -15.28
CA LYS A 446 -7.07 0.70 -16.41
C LYS A 446 -6.51 0.26 -17.76
N TYR A 447 -7.36 0.09 -18.76
CA TYR A 447 -6.96 -0.14 -20.15
C TYR A 447 -6.78 1.19 -20.91
N ARG A 448 -5.68 1.36 -21.64
CA ARG A 448 -5.43 2.55 -22.48
C ARG A 448 -5.60 2.19 -23.96
N TYR A 449 -6.67 2.71 -24.55
CA TYR A 449 -6.93 2.59 -25.98
C TYR A 449 -6.02 3.48 -26.82
N PHE A 450 -5.54 4.59 -26.25
CA PHE A 450 -4.67 5.55 -26.92
C PHE A 450 -3.40 5.76 -26.09
N VAL A 451 -2.26 5.69 -26.77
CA VAL A 451 -0.93 6.04 -26.25
C VAL A 451 -0.28 6.99 -27.24
N GLN A 452 0.08 8.16 -26.74
CA GLN A 452 0.52 9.28 -27.54
C GLN A 452 1.87 9.77 -27.02
N ASP A 453 2.89 9.70 -27.87
CA ASP A 453 4.24 10.19 -27.57
C ASP A 453 4.50 11.56 -28.24
N LEU A 454 3.46 12.19 -28.80
CA LEU A 454 3.49 13.57 -29.27
C LEU A 454 3.22 14.58 -28.13
N PRO A 455 3.93 15.73 -28.10
CA PRO A 455 3.57 16.85 -27.25
C PRO A 455 2.33 17.58 -27.82
N ILE A 456 1.13 17.16 -27.43
CA ILE A 456 -0.12 17.77 -27.89
C ILE A 456 -0.60 18.85 -26.91
N HIS A 457 -0.90 20.03 -27.45
CA HIS A 457 -1.58 21.11 -26.74
C HIS A 457 -2.88 21.46 -27.50
N PHE A 458 -3.98 21.66 -26.77
CA PHE A 458 -5.26 21.99 -27.40
C PHE A 458 -5.35 23.46 -27.85
N SER A 459 -4.66 24.37 -27.15
CA SER A 459 -4.55 25.78 -27.54
C SER A 459 -3.10 26.11 -27.92
N GLU A 460 -2.90 27.05 -28.85
CA GLU A 460 -1.59 27.63 -29.10
C GLU A 460 -1.08 28.37 -27.85
N ARG A 461 0.22 28.31 -27.56
CA ARG A 461 0.81 28.98 -26.38
C ARG A 461 0.67 30.50 -26.54
N GLU A 462 0.15 31.18 -25.52
CA GLU A 462 0.38 32.62 -25.39
C GLU A 462 1.90 32.87 -25.27
N GLY A 463 2.40 33.76 -26.12
CA GLY A 463 3.83 34.03 -26.27
C GLY A 463 4.50 34.67 -25.06
N GLY A 464 5.74 34.24 -24.81
CA GLY A 464 6.85 35.06 -24.30
C GLY A 464 6.75 35.68 -22.91
N VAL A 465 7.23 34.98 -21.88
CA VAL A 465 7.99 35.63 -20.80
C VAL A 465 9.18 34.74 -20.43
N SER A 466 10.38 35.33 -20.49
CA SER A 466 11.69 34.70 -20.40
C SER A 466 11.97 34.03 -19.05
N SER A 467 12.69 32.91 -19.13
CA SER A 467 13.43 32.29 -18.04
C SER A 467 14.27 33.29 -17.24
N MET A 468 14.04 33.40 -15.93
CA MET A 468 15.05 33.84 -14.97
C MET A 468 14.95 33.03 -13.68
N CYS A 469 16.02 32.31 -13.39
CA CYS A 469 16.35 31.74 -12.09
C CYS A 469 16.70 32.88 -11.11
N PRO A 470 16.39 32.76 -9.81
CA PRO A 470 17.33 33.31 -8.83
C PRO A 470 17.63 32.39 -7.65
N GLN A 471 18.82 32.65 -7.13
CA GLN A 471 19.62 31.92 -6.17
C GLN A 471 19.10 32.01 -4.72
N ILE A 472 19.43 30.95 -3.99
CA ILE A 472 19.82 30.82 -2.56
C ILE A 472 19.83 32.12 -1.72
N CYS A 473 19.14 32.10 -0.57
CA CYS A 473 19.61 32.62 0.72
C CYS A 473 18.72 32.13 1.89
N SER A 474 19.36 31.65 2.96
CA SER A 474 18.86 31.48 4.35
C SER A 474 19.75 32.36 5.26
N PRO A 475 19.56 32.53 6.61
CA PRO A 475 18.59 31.90 7.53
C PRO A 475 17.99 32.81 8.67
N ASP A 476 17.05 32.21 9.44
CA ASP A 476 16.87 32.26 10.93
C ASP A 476 16.28 33.50 11.68
N PRO A 477 15.88 33.40 12.98
CA PRO A 477 14.79 32.55 13.53
C PRO A 477 13.91 33.32 14.57
N GLY A 478 12.78 32.75 15.02
CA GLY A 478 12.10 33.31 16.20
C GLY A 478 10.80 32.64 16.66
N GLY A 479 10.85 32.01 17.84
CA GLY A 479 9.79 32.15 18.86
C GLY A 479 8.73 31.05 18.98
N MET A 480 8.89 30.21 20.01
CA MET A 480 7.87 29.37 20.69
C MET A 480 6.66 30.23 21.16
N ASP A 481 5.45 29.74 21.41
CA ASP A 481 5.10 28.76 22.44
C ASP A 481 3.62 28.28 22.35
N THR A 482 3.42 27.14 22.99
CA THR A 482 2.32 26.18 23.19
C THR A 482 0.96 26.75 23.68
N LYS A 483 -0.20 26.05 23.64
CA LYS A 483 -0.63 24.78 24.28
C LYS A 483 -2.11 24.58 23.89
N ALA A 484 -2.57 23.43 23.38
CA ALA A 484 -2.94 22.18 24.07
C ALA A 484 -4.47 21.97 24.12
N GLY A 485 -4.90 20.70 24.04
CA GLY A 485 -6.29 20.27 24.21
C GLY A 485 -6.82 19.43 23.04
N LEU A 486 -6.16 18.31 22.68
CA LEU A 486 -6.37 17.00 23.32
C LEU A 486 -7.78 16.44 23.10
N HIS A 487 -7.92 15.61 22.06
CA HIS A 487 -8.74 14.38 21.97
C HIS A 487 -9.49 14.22 20.63
N ARG A 488 -8.97 13.33 19.76
CA ARG A 488 -9.65 12.49 18.73
C ARG A 488 -8.68 12.21 17.59
N TRP A 489 -7.53 11.60 17.83
CA TRP A 489 -7.32 10.30 18.48
C TRP A 489 -7.91 9.08 17.79
N VAL A 490 -8.58 9.07 16.61
CA VAL A 490 -8.76 7.79 15.87
C VAL A 490 -8.95 7.97 14.36
N SER A 491 -8.00 7.47 13.56
CA SER A 491 -8.15 7.04 12.15
C SER A 491 -7.34 7.70 11.02
N ARG A 492 -6.24 8.42 11.33
CA ARG A 492 -4.95 8.23 10.59
C ARG A 492 -4.28 6.91 11.03
N ALA A 493 -5.04 5.82 11.02
CA ALA A 493 -4.63 4.58 11.63
C ALA A 493 -3.60 3.85 10.75
N ASN A 494 -2.34 3.88 11.19
CA ASN A 494 -1.19 3.05 10.76
C ASN A 494 -1.58 1.55 10.76
N PRO A 495 -1.00 0.66 9.93
CA PRO A 495 -1.08 -0.79 10.09
C PRO A 495 -1.14 -1.31 11.53
N LEU A 496 -0.45 -0.69 12.49
CA LEU A 496 -0.49 -1.04 13.92
C LEU A 496 -1.70 -0.47 14.68
N THR A 497 -2.23 0.65 14.24
CA THR A 497 -3.53 1.18 14.67
C THR A 497 -4.68 0.39 14.04
N VAL A 498 -4.51 -0.12 12.83
CA VAL A 498 -5.39 -1.11 12.19
C VAL A 498 -5.25 -2.47 12.88
N LYS A 499 -4.05 -2.85 13.36
CA LYS A 499 -3.81 -4.06 14.19
C LYS A 499 -4.47 -3.95 15.56
N ALA A 500 -4.50 -2.75 16.14
CA ALA A 500 -5.23 -2.45 17.37
C ALA A 500 -6.75 -2.32 17.14
N LEU A 501 -7.20 -1.81 15.98
CA LEU A 501 -8.62 -1.74 15.59
C LEU A 501 -9.16 -3.07 15.06
N SER A 502 -8.31 -3.95 14.51
CA SER A 502 -8.66 -5.33 14.14
C SER A 502 -8.91 -6.19 15.38
N LEU A 503 -8.45 -5.71 16.55
CA LEU A 503 -8.91 -6.24 17.82
C LEU A 503 -10.42 -6.03 17.98
N VAL A 504 -11.17 -5.11 17.38
CA VAL A 504 -12.58 -4.95 17.82
C VAL A 504 -13.44 -6.25 17.73
N PRO A 505 -13.35 -7.11 16.70
CA PRO A 505 -13.88 -8.48 16.72
C PRO A 505 -12.96 -9.52 17.41
N SER A 506 -11.64 -9.30 17.42
CA SER A 506 -10.61 -10.23 17.92
C SER A 506 -10.03 -9.88 19.31
N TYR A 507 -10.64 -8.91 19.99
CA TYR A 507 -10.18 -8.27 21.22
C TYR A 507 -10.53 -9.18 22.37
N ARG A 508 -11.62 -9.94 22.22
CA ARG A 508 -11.91 -11.06 23.10
C ARG A 508 -10.76 -12.07 23.06
N THR A 509 -10.34 -12.53 21.89
CA THR A 509 -9.21 -13.47 21.74
C THR A 509 -7.92 -12.89 22.31
N TYR A 510 -7.59 -11.64 21.96
CA TYR A 510 -6.44 -10.92 22.53
C TYR A 510 -6.52 -10.82 24.05
N ARG A 511 -7.65 -10.39 24.62
CA ARG A 511 -7.82 -10.24 26.07
C ARG A 511 -7.73 -11.56 26.79
N GLN A 512 -8.32 -12.62 26.24
CA GLN A 512 -8.26 -13.97 26.80
C GLN A 512 -6.82 -14.46 26.83
N MET A 513 -6.10 -14.35 25.71
CA MET A 513 -4.70 -14.76 25.63
C MET A 513 -3.81 -13.88 26.54
N TYR A 514 -4.01 -12.57 26.53
CA TYR A 514 -3.24 -11.66 27.40
C TYR A 514 -3.49 -11.95 28.89
N ALA A 515 -4.74 -12.18 29.29
CA ALA A 515 -5.08 -12.53 30.67
C ALA A 515 -4.55 -13.91 31.09
N LEU A 516 -4.45 -14.86 30.16
CA LEU A 516 -3.73 -16.12 30.37
C LEU A 516 -2.26 -15.81 30.66
N LEU A 517 -1.57 -15.12 29.75
CA LEU A 517 -0.13 -14.80 29.87
C LEU A 517 0.22 -14.00 31.11
N GLN A 518 -0.66 -13.10 31.56
CA GLN A 518 -0.41 -12.35 32.80
C GLN A 518 -0.33 -13.25 34.04
N ARG A 519 -1.04 -14.40 34.02
CA ARG A 519 -1.01 -15.40 35.09
C ARG A 519 0.06 -16.46 34.83
N SER A 520 0.08 -17.02 33.62
CA SER A 520 0.91 -18.18 33.28
C SER A 520 2.40 -17.89 33.20
N GLN A 521 2.81 -16.63 33.02
CA GLN A 521 4.22 -16.25 33.11
C GLN A 521 4.86 -16.50 34.49
N TRP A 522 4.03 -16.72 35.51
CA TRP A 522 4.45 -16.99 36.90
C TRP A 522 4.18 -18.42 37.35
N TRP A 523 3.75 -19.28 36.44
CA TRP A 523 3.52 -20.69 36.72
C TRP A 523 4.81 -21.43 37.03
N SER A 524 4.71 -22.50 37.81
CA SER A 524 5.82 -23.44 38.03
C SER A 524 6.16 -24.19 36.74
N GLN A 525 7.30 -24.87 36.73
CA GLN A 525 7.69 -25.73 35.61
C GLN A 525 6.67 -26.86 35.42
N GLU A 526 6.12 -27.43 36.50
CA GLU A 526 5.09 -28.48 36.39
C GLU A 526 3.79 -27.94 35.78
N GLU A 527 3.35 -26.75 36.19
CA GLU A 527 2.14 -26.11 35.64
C GLU A 527 2.29 -25.79 34.14
N LEU A 528 3.46 -25.31 33.72
CA LEU A 528 3.77 -25.04 32.31
C LEU A 528 3.82 -26.34 31.49
N ALA A 529 4.47 -27.38 32.00
CA ALA A 529 4.53 -28.69 31.36
C ALA A 529 3.15 -29.34 31.23
N ALA A 530 2.31 -29.22 32.26
CA ALA A 530 0.93 -29.69 32.23
C ALA A 530 0.09 -28.94 31.17
N TYR A 531 0.26 -27.61 31.08
CA TYR A 531 -0.39 -26.81 30.04
C TYR A 531 0.02 -27.25 28.64
N GLN A 532 1.33 -27.39 28.37
CA GLN A 532 1.82 -27.80 27.06
C GLN A 532 1.34 -29.21 26.69
N THR A 533 1.35 -30.14 27.64
CA THR A 533 0.83 -31.50 27.45
C THR A 533 -0.65 -31.49 27.05
N GLN A 534 -1.47 -30.73 27.77
CA GLN A 534 -2.90 -30.61 27.47
C GLN A 534 -3.14 -29.94 26.11
N ALA A 535 -2.43 -28.85 25.81
CA ALA A 535 -2.56 -28.13 24.55
C ALA A 535 -2.10 -28.99 23.36
N LEU A 536 -1.01 -29.74 23.52
CA LEU A 536 -0.49 -30.66 22.52
C LEU A 536 -1.49 -31.79 22.24
N SER A 537 -2.00 -32.45 23.28
CA SER A 537 -2.99 -33.52 23.12
C SER A 537 -4.22 -33.04 22.32
N HIS A 538 -4.74 -31.85 22.65
CA HIS A 538 -5.86 -31.26 21.91
C HIS A 538 -5.50 -30.91 20.46
N LEU A 539 -4.29 -30.41 20.21
CA LEU A 539 -3.81 -30.13 18.86
C LEU A 539 -3.71 -31.41 18.01
N LEU A 540 -3.12 -32.47 18.55
CA LEU A 540 -2.90 -33.74 17.85
C LEU A 540 -4.22 -34.44 17.55
N ASP A 541 -5.15 -34.47 18.51
CA ASP A 541 -6.50 -35.00 18.31
C ASP A 541 -7.23 -34.28 17.16
N HIS A 542 -7.18 -32.93 17.18
CA HIS A 542 -7.76 -32.12 16.11
C HIS A 542 -7.07 -32.36 14.78
N ALA A 543 -5.73 -32.40 14.74
CA ALA A 543 -4.96 -32.60 13.52
C ALA A 543 -5.25 -33.98 12.90
N TYR A 544 -5.28 -35.04 13.71
CA TYR A 544 -5.59 -36.39 13.28
C TYR A 544 -7.00 -36.51 12.68
N ARG A 545 -8.01 -35.89 13.31
CA ARG A 545 -9.41 -35.97 12.86
C ARG A 545 -9.70 -35.09 11.65
N ASN A 546 -9.11 -33.90 11.60
CA ASN A 546 -9.56 -32.83 10.72
C ASN A 546 -8.55 -32.40 9.65
N VAL A 547 -7.25 -32.72 9.78
CA VAL A 547 -6.22 -32.27 8.85
C VAL A 547 -5.72 -33.45 8.00
N PRO A 548 -6.02 -33.50 6.69
CA PRO A 548 -5.72 -34.64 5.81
C PRO A 548 -4.27 -35.10 5.86
N TYR A 549 -3.32 -34.16 5.82
CA TYR A 549 -1.89 -34.45 5.87
C TYR A 549 -1.52 -35.22 7.13
N TYR A 550 -1.95 -34.73 8.31
CA TYR A 550 -1.62 -35.38 9.57
C TYR A 550 -2.32 -36.71 9.75
N ARG A 551 -3.58 -36.84 9.31
CA ARG A 551 -4.27 -38.14 9.30
C ARG A 551 -3.46 -39.20 8.55
N ARG A 552 -2.93 -38.85 7.37
CA ARG A 552 -2.08 -39.74 6.57
C ARG A 552 -0.76 -40.06 7.28
N VAL A 553 -0.07 -39.06 7.83
CA VAL A 553 1.20 -39.26 8.57
C VAL A 553 1.02 -40.21 9.75
N PHE A 554 -0.04 -40.07 10.54
CA PHE A 554 -0.32 -40.97 11.67
C PHE A 554 -0.62 -42.40 11.18
N GLN A 555 -1.42 -42.55 10.11
CA GLN A 555 -1.74 -43.86 9.52
C GLN A 555 -0.49 -44.57 8.97
N GLU A 556 0.36 -43.86 8.23
CA GLU A 556 1.61 -44.40 7.68
C GLU A 556 2.60 -44.84 8.78
N ARG A 557 2.53 -44.20 9.95
CA ARG A 557 3.37 -44.53 11.11
C ARG A 557 2.74 -45.56 12.05
N GLY A 558 1.47 -45.95 11.82
CA GLY A 558 0.73 -46.83 12.72
C GLY A 558 0.46 -46.23 14.10
N LEU A 559 0.33 -44.90 14.18
CA LEU A 559 0.14 -44.15 15.43
C LEU A 559 -1.29 -43.62 15.58
N VAL A 560 -1.71 -43.41 16.82
CA VAL A 560 -2.88 -42.62 17.21
C VAL A 560 -2.47 -41.47 18.14
N PRO A 561 -3.28 -40.39 18.29
CA PRO A 561 -2.93 -39.26 19.16
C PRO A 561 -2.55 -39.65 20.59
N GLU A 562 -3.14 -40.71 21.14
CA GLU A 562 -2.91 -41.20 22.50
C GLU A 562 -1.51 -41.82 22.72
N ASP A 563 -0.79 -42.12 21.64
CA ASP A 563 0.59 -42.60 21.69
C ASP A 563 1.59 -41.47 22.00
N ILE A 564 1.18 -40.20 21.84
CA ILE A 564 2.00 -39.02 22.09
C ILE A 564 1.45 -38.32 23.35
N ARG A 565 2.04 -38.63 24.50
CA ARG A 565 1.53 -38.21 25.82
C ARG A 565 2.24 -36.98 26.36
N THR A 566 3.50 -36.78 26.01
CA THR A 566 4.30 -35.62 26.43
C THR A 566 4.92 -34.93 25.21
N PRO A 567 5.43 -33.69 25.38
CA PRO A 567 6.24 -33.05 24.34
C PRO A 567 7.41 -33.90 23.83
N ASP A 568 8.01 -34.75 24.67
CA ASP A 568 9.15 -35.60 24.28
C ASP A 568 8.76 -36.69 23.27
N ASP A 569 7.51 -37.16 23.32
CA ASP A 569 6.98 -38.16 22.39
C ASP A 569 6.79 -37.61 20.96
N LEU A 570 6.93 -36.29 20.74
CA LEU A 570 6.88 -35.70 19.40
C LEU A 570 7.91 -36.34 18.46
N VAL A 571 9.00 -36.90 18.97
CA VAL A 571 10.02 -37.64 18.19
C VAL A 571 9.42 -38.72 17.28
N LEU A 572 8.26 -39.27 17.64
CA LEU A 572 7.53 -40.28 16.86
C LEU A 572 6.99 -39.74 15.52
N LEU A 573 6.75 -38.43 15.43
CA LEU A 573 6.30 -37.76 14.20
C LEU A 573 7.49 -37.27 13.36
N PRO A 574 7.41 -37.35 12.02
CA PRO A 574 8.45 -36.80 11.15
C PRO A 574 8.53 -35.29 11.25
N PHE A 575 9.70 -34.75 10.91
CA PHE A 575 9.86 -33.31 10.72
C PHE A 575 9.01 -32.78 9.57
N LEU A 576 8.46 -31.59 9.76
CA LEU A 576 7.79 -30.83 8.73
C LEU A 576 8.75 -29.78 8.17
N THR A 577 9.15 -29.91 6.91
CA THR A 577 9.99 -28.90 6.24
C THR A 577 9.15 -27.95 5.38
N LYS A 578 9.76 -26.83 4.98
CA LYS A 578 9.15 -25.88 4.07
C LYS A 578 8.70 -26.50 2.75
N GLU A 579 9.49 -27.42 2.20
CA GLU A 579 9.21 -28.15 0.95
C GLU A 579 7.98 -29.04 1.13
N ILE A 580 7.89 -29.73 2.27
CA ILE A 580 6.73 -30.57 2.60
C ILE A 580 5.48 -29.71 2.74
N VAL A 581 5.55 -28.57 3.42
CA VAL A 581 4.42 -27.63 3.55
C VAL A 581 3.97 -27.15 2.18
N GLN A 582 4.88 -26.74 1.31
CA GLN A 582 4.54 -26.27 -0.04
C GLN A 582 3.88 -27.36 -0.88
N ALA A 583 4.41 -28.58 -0.84
CA ALA A 583 3.87 -29.72 -1.59
C ALA A 583 2.50 -30.19 -1.08
N ASN A 584 2.22 -29.99 0.22
CA ASN A 584 1.02 -30.53 0.89
C ASN A 584 0.07 -29.44 1.41
N LEU A 585 0.22 -28.17 0.99
CA LEU A 585 -0.53 -27.06 1.58
C LEU A 585 -2.06 -27.23 1.56
N PRO A 586 -2.69 -27.75 0.48
CA PRO A 586 -4.13 -28.03 0.50
C PRO A 586 -4.53 -29.08 1.56
N ASP A 587 -3.69 -30.09 1.76
CA ASP A 587 -3.90 -31.18 2.71
C ASP A 587 -3.55 -30.78 4.16
N LEU A 588 -2.84 -29.68 4.36
CA LEU A 588 -2.56 -29.10 5.68
C LEU A 588 -3.71 -28.24 6.21
N LYS A 589 -4.77 -28.01 5.42
CA LYS A 589 -5.96 -27.28 5.87
C LYS A 589 -6.92 -28.18 6.65
N ALA A 590 -7.37 -27.70 7.81
CA ALA A 590 -8.38 -28.38 8.62
C ALA A 590 -9.77 -28.36 7.95
N ARG A 591 -10.42 -29.52 7.82
CA ARG A 591 -11.72 -29.67 7.13
C ARG A 591 -12.94 -29.19 7.92
N ASN A 592 -12.83 -29.10 9.24
CA ASN A 592 -13.91 -28.68 10.14
C ASN A 592 -14.07 -27.15 10.25
N TYR A 593 -13.21 -26.37 9.60
CA TYR A 593 -13.32 -24.92 9.55
C TYR A 593 -13.92 -24.46 8.21
N PRO A 594 -14.79 -23.42 8.20
CA PRO A 594 -15.25 -22.85 6.95
C PRO A 594 -14.10 -22.12 6.24
N GLU A 595 -14.12 -22.07 4.91
CA GLU A 595 -13.08 -21.41 4.10
C GLU A 595 -12.82 -19.94 4.52
N SER A 596 -13.84 -19.26 5.05
CA SER A 596 -13.71 -17.89 5.56
C SER A 596 -12.81 -17.72 6.80
N ALA A 597 -12.51 -18.81 7.51
CA ALA A 597 -11.62 -18.83 8.67
C ALA A 597 -10.14 -18.83 8.27
N PHE A 598 -9.82 -19.12 7.01
CA PHE A 598 -8.45 -19.18 6.52
C PHE A 598 -8.01 -17.83 5.98
N GLU A 599 -6.85 -17.36 6.43
CA GLU A 599 -6.15 -16.21 5.87
C GLU A 599 -4.81 -16.68 5.31
N TYR A 600 -4.66 -16.67 3.99
CA TYR A 600 -3.41 -17.03 3.33
C TYR A 600 -2.33 -15.98 3.58
N VAL A 601 -1.14 -16.44 3.95
CA VAL A 601 0.03 -15.61 4.24
C VAL A 601 1.26 -16.21 3.55
N ARG A 602 2.20 -15.35 3.16
CA ARG A 602 3.48 -15.76 2.56
C ARG A 602 4.64 -15.23 3.37
N THR A 603 5.71 -16.01 3.48
CA THR A 603 7.00 -15.51 3.98
C THR A 603 7.65 -14.56 2.97
N SER A 604 8.26 -13.48 3.44
CA SER A 604 9.15 -12.65 2.62
C SER A 604 10.45 -13.45 2.39
N GLY A 605 10.54 -14.17 1.27
CA GLY A 605 11.55 -15.21 1.05
C GLY A 605 13.00 -14.73 1.23
N SER A 606 13.60 -15.06 2.37
CA SER A 606 15.05 -14.93 2.64
C SER A 606 15.90 -15.94 1.84
N THR A 607 15.29 -17.04 1.38
CA THR A 607 15.94 -18.11 0.59
C THR A 607 15.47 -18.17 -0.87
N GLY A 608 14.89 -17.08 -1.40
CA GLY A 608 14.50 -16.97 -2.82
C GLY A 608 13.09 -17.45 -3.16
N THR A 609 12.53 -18.43 -2.44
CA THR A 609 11.16 -18.93 -2.68
C THR A 609 10.24 -18.66 -1.48
N PRO A 610 9.23 -17.79 -1.58
CA PRO A 610 8.22 -17.60 -0.52
C PRO A 610 7.48 -18.91 -0.18
N MET A 611 7.30 -19.22 1.12
CA MET A 611 6.40 -20.29 1.57
C MET A 611 5.01 -19.71 1.85
N GLY A 612 3.96 -20.34 1.33
CA GLY A 612 2.58 -20.04 1.66
C GLY A 612 2.04 -20.93 2.79
N PHE A 613 1.23 -20.36 3.67
CA PHE A 613 0.56 -21.07 4.78
C PHE A 613 -0.68 -20.26 5.22
N TYR A 614 -1.47 -20.78 6.16
CA TYR A 614 -2.71 -20.14 6.59
C TYR A 614 -2.72 -19.76 8.08
N TYR A 615 -3.21 -18.57 8.36
CA TYR A 615 -3.63 -18.12 9.69
C TYR A 615 -5.13 -18.32 9.88
N GLU A 616 -5.52 -18.43 11.15
CA GLU A 616 -6.91 -18.27 11.57
C GLU A 616 -7.27 -16.78 11.51
N LYS A 617 -8.12 -16.43 10.54
CA LYS A 617 -8.54 -15.07 10.25
C LYS A 617 -9.20 -14.44 11.47
N GLY A 618 -8.59 -13.38 11.98
CA GLY A 618 -9.10 -12.66 13.15
C GLY A 618 -8.77 -13.32 14.49
N ALA A 619 -7.98 -14.38 14.56
CA ALA A 619 -7.55 -14.97 15.83
C ALA A 619 -6.03 -15.02 15.95
N SER A 620 -5.32 -15.57 14.95
CA SER A 620 -3.86 -15.77 15.02
C SER A 620 -3.09 -14.47 15.28
N ARG A 621 -3.43 -13.37 14.59
CA ARG A 621 -2.79 -12.07 14.82
C ARG A 621 -3.17 -11.40 16.15
N ALA A 622 -4.32 -11.75 16.71
CA ALA A 622 -4.75 -11.23 18.01
C ALA A 622 -4.00 -11.93 19.15
N ARG A 623 -3.82 -13.25 19.04
CA ARG A 623 -2.96 -14.03 19.93
C ARG A 623 -1.52 -13.52 19.87
N GLU A 624 -0.95 -13.37 18.67
CA GLU A 624 0.39 -12.80 18.45
C GLU A 624 0.60 -11.48 19.20
N TRP A 625 -0.39 -10.57 19.13
CA TRP A 625 -0.29 -9.28 19.79
C TRP A 625 -0.43 -9.40 21.31
N ALA A 626 -1.09 -10.42 21.85
CA ALA A 626 -1.07 -10.65 23.29
C ALA A 626 0.35 -11.01 23.77
N PHE A 627 1.03 -11.92 23.07
CA PHE A 627 2.41 -12.30 23.41
C PHE A 627 3.39 -11.13 23.25
N MET A 628 3.36 -10.44 22.11
CA MET A 628 4.20 -9.27 21.87
C MET A 628 3.94 -8.16 22.90
N LYS A 629 2.69 -8.00 23.35
CA LYS A 629 2.37 -7.01 24.39
C LYS A 629 2.91 -7.42 25.76
N THR A 630 2.82 -8.70 26.13
CA THR A 630 3.41 -9.27 27.35
C THR A 630 4.93 -9.09 27.34
N GLN A 631 5.59 -9.36 26.21
CA GLN A 631 7.02 -9.10 26.03
C GLN A 631 7.36 -7.63 26.28
N TRP A 632 6.55 -6.70 25.76
CA TRP A 632 6.78 -5.27 25.95
C TRP A 632 6.40 -4.78 27.36
N ASP A 633 5.56 -5.50 28.13
CA ASP A 633 5.28 -5.13 29.53
C ASP A 633 6.52 -5.23 30.41
N ARG A 634 7.45 -6.15 30.10
CA ARG A 634 8.72 -6.35 30.79
C ARG A 634 9.59 -5.09 30.82
N VAL A 635 9.56 -4.31 29.74
CA VAL A 635 10.28 -3.02 29.63
C VAL A 635 9.45 -1.82 30.10
N GLY A 636 8.29 -2.08 30.71
CA GLY A 636 7.38 -1.04 31.19
C GLY A 636 6.62 -0.31 30.09
N TYR A 637 6.52 -0.88 28.88
CA TYR A 637 5.75 -0.28 27.79
C TYR A 637 4.25 -0.33 28.09
N ARG A 638 3.59 0.82 27.97
CA ARG A 638 2.13 0.97 28.01
C ARG A 638 1.63 1.47 26.67
N PHE A 639 0.40 1.11 26.29
CA PHE A 639 -0.19 1.53 25.01
C PHE A 639 -0.24 3.06 24.80
N GLY A 640 -0.18 3.85 25.88
CA GLY A 640 -0.12 5.31 25.83
C GLY A 640 1.28 5.87 25.57
N ASP A 641 2.34 5.07 25.63
CA ASP A 641 3.70 5.53 25.48
C ASP A 641 4.03 5.91 24.04
N ARG A 642 4.89 6.92 23.89
CA ARG A 642 5.38 7.34 22.58
C ARG A 642 6.47 6.40 22.10
N CYS A 643 6.35 5.90 20.87
CA CYS A 643 7.30 4.94 20.30
C CYS A 643 7.72 5.33 18.89
N VAL A 644 9.02 5.36 18.61
CA VAL A 644 9.54 5.47 17.23
C VAL A 644 9.58 4.09 16.60
N ILE A 645 9.17 3.96 15.33
CA ILE A 645 9.18 2.69 14.59
C ILE A 645 10.11 2.79 13.39
N LEU A 646 11.19 2.02 13.39
CA LEU A 646 12.23 1.93 12.35
C LEU A 646 12.34 0.49 11.84
N ARG A 647 11.29 -0.04 11.19
CA ARG A 647 11.18 -1.47 10.83
C ARG A 647 10.73 -1.71 9.39
N GLY A 648 11.54 -1.28 8.42
CA GLY A 648 11.31 -1.64 7.02
C GLY A 648 10.19 -0.86 6.33
N HIS A 649 9.65 0.17 6.98
CA HIS A 649 8.54 0.92 6.41
C HIS A 649 9.04 1.87 5.33
N ILE A 650 8.46 1.79 4.13
CA ILE A 650 8.52 2.89 3.16
C ILE A 650 7.38 3.84 3.53
N VAL A 651 7.71 5.09 3.82
CA VAL A 651 6.72 6.15 3.98
C VAL A 651 6.43 6.69 2.58
N ASP A 652 5.16 6.70 2.16
CA ASP A 652 4.66 7.01 0.80
C ASP A 652 4.93 8.48 0.34
N GLY A 653 6.02 9.11 0.80
CA GLY A 653 6.44 10.48 0.51
C GLY A 653 7.96 10.66 0.45
N ALA A 654 8.72 9.60 0.16
CA ALA A 654 10.17 9.69 0.00
C ALA A 654 10.59 10.65 -1.14
N SER A 655 9.77 10.79 -2.18
CA SER A 655 9.95 11.77 -3.27
C SER A 655 9.49 13.20 -2.91
N SER A 656 8.90 13.41 -1.73
CA SER A 656 8.41 14.71 -1.23
C SER A 656 9.14 15.18 0.03
N GLY A 657 10.33 14.61 0.34
CA GLY A 657 11.14 14.98 1.50
C GLY A 657 10.54 14.63 2.87
N THR A 658 9.48 13.81 2.93
CA THR A 658 8.84 13.42 4.20
C THR A 658 9.09 11.94 4.49
N TYR A 659 10.04 11.67 5.39
CA TYR A 659 10.46 10.30 5.73
C TYR A 659 9.80 9.72 6.98
N TRP A 660 8.79 10.38 7.54
CA TRP A 660 8.14 9.95 8.78
C TRP A 660 6.62 10.17 8.75
N ARG A 661 5.88 9.38 9.54
CA ARG A 661 4.45 9.56 9.74
C ARG A 661 4.02 9.16 11.15
N ARG A 662 3.08 9.93 11.70
CA ARG A 662 2.47 9.61 12.99
C ARG A 662 1.35 8.57 12.86
N ALA A 663 1.23 7.77 13.90
CA ALA A 663 0.47 6.55 13.96
C ALA A 663 -0.04 6.28 15.37
N LEU A 664 -0.93 5.30 15.54
CA LEU A 664 -1.53 4.90 16.83
C LEU A 664 -1.95 6.14 17.63
N PHE A 665 -2.78 6.96 16.98
CA PHE A 665 -3.31 8.18 17.58
C PHE A 665 -2.25 9.23 17.93
N GLY A 666 -1.16 9.23 17.16
CA GLY A 666 -0.02 10.12 17.35
C GLY A 666 0.99 9.61 18.37
N ARG A 667 0.80 8.41 18.93
CA ARG A 667 1.74 7.78 19.87
C ARG A 667 2.89 7.07 19.17
N TRP A 668 2.75 6.69 17.91
CA TRP A 668 3.84 6.07 17.17
C TRP A 668 4.36 7.01 16.10
N LEU A 669 5.67 7.18 15.98
CA LEU A 669 6.33 7.89 14.90
C LEU A 669 7.02 6.85 14.02
N ILE A 670 6.38 6.47 12.90
CA ILE A 670 7.01 5.59 11.92
C ILE A 670 7.97 6.42 11.10
N MET A 671 9.20 5.96 10.94
CA MET A 671 10.21 6.60 10.12
C MET A 671 10.72 5.60 9.09
N SER A 672 11.09 6.10 7.92
CA SER A 672 11.52 5.25 6.82
C SER A 672 12.89 4.67 7.10
N SER A 673 13.08 3.38 6.84
CA SER A 673 14.41 2.76 6.92
C SER A 673 15.19 2.84 5.60
N HIS A 674 14.54 3.26 4.51
CA HIS A 674 15.14 3.29 3.17
C HIS A 674 15.83 4.62 2.84
N GLN A 675 15.42 5.71 3.50
CA GLN A 675 15.95 7.06 3.29
C GLN A 675 16.69 7.55 4.53
N MET A 676 17.57 6.70 5.09
CA MET A 676 18.50 7.06 6.17
C MET A 676 19.89 7.26 5.56
N THR A 677 20.12 8.46 5.01
CA THR A 677 21.38 8.91 4.40
C THR A 677 22.02 9.98 5.28
N GLU A 678 23.31 10.27 5.09
CA GLU A 678 24.00 11.34 5.85
C GLU A 678 23.25 12.69 5.76
N GLU A 679 22.72 13.02 4.59
CA GLU A 679 21.97 14.26 4.37
C GLU A 679 20.63 14.30 5.12
N THR A 680 20.00 13.14 5.35
CA THR A 680 18.63 13.06 5.91
C THR A 680 18.61 12.68 7.39
N LEU A 681 19.64 12.03 7.90
CA LEU A 681 19.74 11.61 9.31
C LEU A 681 19.60 12.76 10.33
N PRO A 682 20.09 14.00 10.07
CA PRO A 682 19.82 15.14 10.94
C PRO A 682 18.32 15.38 11.15
N ASP A 683 17.50 15.26 10.10
CA ASP A 683 16.04 15.40 10.21
C ASP A 683 15.44 14.30 11.10
N TYR A 684 15.95 13.07 11.01
CA TYR A 684 15.46 11.97 11.84
C TYR A 684 15.68 12.28 13.31
N ILE A 685 16.87 12.78 13.65
CA ILE A 685 17.25 13.14 15.02
C ILE A 685 16.36 14.29 15.53
N ILE A 686 16.15 15.33 14.71
CA ILE A 686 15.25 16.45 15.05
C ILE A 686 13.84 15.93 15.34
N TRP A 687 13.32 15.04 14.51
CA TRP A 687 11.97 14.49 14.69
C TRP A 687 11.87 13.58 15.90
N ILE A 688 12.88 12.76 16.19
CA ILE A 688 12.90 11.91 17.37
C ILE A 688 12.95 12.78 18.65
N ARG A 689 13.83 13.80 18.70
CA ARG A 689 13.90 14.77 19.80
C ARG A 689 12.59 15.51 20.00
N THR A 690 11.96 15.96 18.91
CA THR A 690 10.67 16.66 18.94
C THR A 690 9.55 15.73 19.42
N PHE A 691 9.59 14.47 19.00
CA PHE A 691 8.57 13.49 19.34
C PHE A 691 8.65 13.01 20.79
N LYS A 692 9.85 13.04 21.39
CA LYS A 692 10.12 12.60 22.77
C LYS A 692 9.58 11.19 23.04
N PRO A 693 9.99 10.17 22.27
CA PRO A 693 9.58 8.80 22.50
C PRO A 693 10.13 8.26 23.82
N ARG A 694 9.40 7.32 24.42
CA ARG A 694 9.92 6.48 25.51
C ARG A 694 10.57 5.20 25.01
N PHE A 695 10.26 4.78 23.78
CA PHE A 695 10.77 3.54 23.21
C PHE A 695 11.11 3.75 21.73
N ILE A 696 12.14 3.07 21.25
CA ILE A 696 12.46 2.96 19.83
C ILE A 696 12.29 1.49 19.45
N HIS A 697 11.35 1.17 18.57
CA HIS A 697 11.15 -0.19 18.05
C HIS A 697 11.74 -0.27 16.65
N ALA A 698 12.84 -1.00 16.48
CA ALA A 698 13.67 -0.93 15.30
C ALA A 698 14.13 -2.31 14.79
N TYR A 699 14.61 -2.35 13.55
CA TYR A 699 15.57 -3.39 13.15
C TYR A 699 16.95 -2.99 13.70
N PRO A 700 17.74 -3.94 14.26
CA PRO A 700 19.12 -3.70 14.65
C PRO A 700 19.91 -2.88 13.62
N SER A 701 19.87 -3.28 12.34
CA SER A 701 20.61 -2.60 11.27
C SER A 701 20.18 -1.15 11.01
N THR A 702 18.95 -0.77 11.36
CA THR A 702 18.46 0.61 11.20
C THR A 702 18.78 1.48 12.40
N ALA A 703 18.73 0.91 13.61
CA ALA A 703 19.13 1.59 14.82
C ALA A 703 20.64 1.91 14.79
N VAL A 704 21.46 1.00 14.25
CA VAL A 704 22.90 1.20 14.07
C VAL A 704 23.22 2.37 13.15
N ILE A 705 22.48 2.56 12.05
CA ILE A 705 22.70 3.72 11.16
C ILE A 705 22.49 5.03 11.93
N LEU A 706 21.41 5.10 12.70
CA LEU A 706 21.11 6.29 13.51
C LEU A 706 22.18 6.50 14.60
N ALA A 707 22.58 5.43 15.29
CA ALA A 707 23.57 5.50 16.37
C ALA A 707 24.96 5.91 15.87
N ARG A 708 25.42 5.37 14.74
CA ARG A 708 26.71 5.78 14.14
C ARG A 708 26.73 7.25 13.80
N HIS A 709 25.70 7.75 13.13
CA HIS A 709 25.61 9.16 12.79
C HIS A 709 25.54 10.06 14.05
N MET A 710 24.84 9.62 15.09
CA MET A 710 24.82 10.33 16.38
C MET A 710 26.21 10.38 17.01
N ARG A 711 26.93 9.25 17.07
CA ARG A 711 28.29 9.18 17.63
C ARG A 711 29.28 10.04 16.85
N GLU A 712 29.26 9.95 15.52
CA GLU A 712 30.14 10.69 14.61
C GLU A 712 29.98 12.22 14.73
N HIS A 713 28.77 12.70 15.04
CA HIS A 713 28.47 14.13 15.15
C HIS A 713 28.34 14.62 16.61
N GLY A 714 28.74 13.82 17.59
CA GLY A 714 28.66 14.19 19.02
C GLY A 714 27.24 14.50 19.49
N ILE A 715 26.24 13.79 18.96
CA ILE A 715 24.83 14.04 19.24
C ILE A 715 24.41 13.27 20.49
N GLU A 716 24.09 14.02 21.55
CA GLU A 716 23.62 13.47 22.82
C GLU A 716 22.43 12.51 22.68
N PRO A 717 22.37 11.44 23.51
CA PRO A 717 21.27 10.50 23.59
C PRO A 717 19.90 11.17 23.76
N PHE A 718 18.83 10.45 23.40
CA PHE A 718 17.47 10.96 23.58
C PHE A 718 17.01 10.76 25.03
N PRO A 719 16.91 11.81 25.87
CA PRO A 719 16.76 11.67 27.32
C PRO A 719 15.44 11.01 27.76
N THR A 720 14.45 10.95 26.87
CA THR A 720 13.15 10.32 27.17
C THR A 720 13.11 8.82 26.85
N VAL A 721 14.04 8.32 26.04
CA VAL A 721 14.06 6.92 25.60
C VAL A 721 14.53 6.05 26.76
N LYS A 722 13.74 5.05 27.10
CA LYS A 722 14.01 4.10 28.19
C LYS A 722 14.52 2.76 27.70
N ALA A 723 14.19 2.40 26.47
CA ALA A 723 14.63 1.14 25.86
C ALA A 723 14.52 1.20 24.34
N VAL A 724 15.44 0.49 23.68
CA VAL A 724 15.36 0.15 22.26
C VAL A 724 14.87 -1.29 22.13
N LEU A 725 13.83 -1.53 21.33
CA LEU A 725 13.18 -2.82 21.12
C LEU A 725 13.53 -3.31 19.72
N CYS A 726 14.41 -4.30 19.63
CA CYS A 726 14.94 -4.88 18.40
C CYS A 726 14.32 -6.24 18.09
N GLY A 727 14.05 -6.51 16.82
CA GLY A 727 13.68 -7.86 16.39
C GLY A 727 13.53 -8.03 14.89
N SER A 728 13.31 -9.26 14.45
CA SER A 728 13.28 -9.72 13.04
C SER A 728 14.59 -9.56 12.23
N GLU A 729 15.68 -9.24 12.91
CA GLU A 729 17.08 -9.48 12.51
C GLU A 729 17.81 -9.97 13.77
N ASN A 730 18.94 -10.66 13.61
CA ASN A 730 19.79 -10.96 14.75
C ASN A 730 20.37 -9.65 15.32
N LEU A 731 20.51 -9.56 16.65
CA LEU A 731 21.15 -8.44 17.33
C LEU A 731 22.55 -8.87 17.78
N TYR A 732 23.58 -8.40 17.07
CA TYR A 732 24.96 -8.76 17.36
C TYR A 732 25.49 -8.03 18.62
N PRO A 733 26.47 -8.61 19.35
CA PRO A 733 27.04 -7.98 20.55
C PRO A 733 27.52 -6.53 20.32
N TRP A 734 28.36 -6.30 19.30
CA TRP A 734 28.84 -4.96 18.93
C TRP A 734 27.70 -3.96 18.60
N GLN A 735 26.58 -4.46 18.04
CA GLN A 735 25.42 -3.60 17.79
C GLN A 735 24.78 -3.21 19.11
N ARG A 736 24.63 -4.16 20.04
CA ARG A 736 24.11 -3.85 21.37
C ARG A 736 24.99 -2.81 22.07
N ASP A 737 26.30 -3.03 22.11
CA ASP A 737 27.24 -2.15 22.79
C ASP A 737 27.15 -0.72 22.24
N LEU A 738 27.25 -0.56 20.91
CA LEU A 738 27.06 0.73 20.24
C LEU A 738 25.70 1.37 20.54
N LEU A 739 24.62 0.60 20.51
CA LEU A 739 23.27 1.12 20.71
C LEU A 739 23.04 1.53 22.17
N GLU A 740 23.53 0.76 23.14
CA GLU A 740 23.41 1.06 24.56
C GLU A 740 24.26 2.27 24.95
N GLU A 741 25.48 2.37 24.41
CA GLU A 741 26.35 3.55 24.53
C GLU A 741 25.66 4.81 23.99
N VAL A 742 25.23 4.79 22.72
CA VAL A 742 24.74 5.99 22.03
C VAL A 742 23.31 6.39 22.44
N PHE A 743 22.44 5.43 22.75
CA PHE A 743 21.09 5.75 23.24
C PHE A 743 21.02 5.92 24.75
N GLY A 744 22.07 5.58 25.49
CA GLY A 744 22.13 5.69 26.95
C GLY A 744 21.05 4.86 27.65
N CYS A 745 20.59 3.77 27.02
CA CYS A 745 19.52 2.93 27.54
C CYS A 745 19.66 1.49 27.04
N ARG A 746 19.09 0.55 27.78
CA ARG A 746 19.18 -0.88 27.44
C ARG A 746 18.47 -1.22 26.13
N VAL A 747 19.07 -2.11 25.36
CA VAL A 747 18.48 -2.69 24.15
C VAL A 747 17.86 -4.05 24.49
N PHE A 748 16.67 -4.33 23.96
CA PHE A 748 15.96 -5.59 24.16
C PHE A 748 15.73 -6.27 22.83
N SER A 749 16.06 -7.55 22.74
CA SER A 749 15.81 -8.37 21.56
C SER A 749 14.65 -9.35 21.77
N TRP A 750 13.99 -9.72 20.67
CA TRP A 750 13.14 -10.92 20.62
C TRP A 750 13.28 -11.65 19.28
N TYR A 751 13.12 -12.97 19.36
CA TYR A 751 13.15 -13.92 18.26
C TYR A 751 11.74 -14.45 17.98
N GLY A 752 11.39 -14.55 16.70
CA GLY A 752 10.13 -15.13 16.25
C GLY A 752 10.04 -15.16 14.73
N ASN A 753 9.15 -16.00 14.20
CA ASN A 753 9.04 -16.26 12.76
C ASN A 753 7.63 -15.94 12.22
N SER A 754 7.50 -15.91 10.88
CA SER A 754 6.21 -15.59 10.25
C SER A 754 5.24 -16.76 10.31
N GLU A 755 5.76 -17.97 10.42
CA GLU A 755 5.04 -19.23 10.57
C GLU A 755 4.29 -19.31 11.91
N GLN A 756 4.63 -18.41 12.85
CA GLN A 756 4.07 -18.35 14.20
C GLN A 756 4.31 -19.64 14.98
N THR A 757 5.44 -20.32 14.80
CA THR A 757 5.73 -21.56 15.53
C THR A 757 6.49 -21.34 16.83
N VAL A 758 7.30 -20.29 16.90
CA VAL A 758 8.09 -19.93 18.09
C VAL A 758 8.11 -18.42 18.29
N LEU A 759 8.08 -18.02 19.56
CA LEU A 759 8.32 -16.67 20.00
C LEU A 759 9.12 -16.72 21.31
N ALA A 760 10.25 -16.01 21.35
CA ALA A 760 11.10 -15.92 22.52
C ALA A 760 11.65 -14.49 22.67
N GLY A 761 11.85 -14.01 23.89
CA GLY A 761 12.34 -12.64 24.09
C GLY A 761 13.02 -12.40 25.42
N GLU A 762 13.87 -11.38 25.45
CA GLU A 762 14.65 -10.99 26.64
C GLU A 762 13.75 -10.52 27.79
N CYS A 763 14.31 -10.37 28.99
CA CYS A 763 13.58 -9.78 30.12
C CYS A 763 14.40 -8.67 30.77
N GLU A 764 13.78 -7.96 31.71
CA GLU A 764 14.35 -6.88 32.51
C GLU A 764 15.65 -7.24 33.25
N GLU A 765 15.89 -8.53 33.53
CA GLU A 765 17.08 -9.02 34.25
C GLU A 765 18.13 -9.71 33.37
N SER A 766 17.81 -10.05 32.12
CA SER A 766 18.68 -10.90 31.31
C SER A 766 18.55 -10.73 29.80
N THR A 767 19.64 -11.01 29.09
CA THR A 767 19.73 -11.08 27.62
C THR A 767 19.41 -12.47 27.05
N HIS A 768 19.15 -13.47 27.91
CA HIS A 768 18.67 -14.78 27.46
C HIS A 768 17.22 -14.67 26.92
N TYR A 769 16.93 -15.39 25.85
CA TYR A 769 15.61 -15.37 25.23
C TYR A 769 14.67 -16.34 25.95
N HIS A 770 13.63 -15.81 26.61
CA HIS A 770 12.61 -16.63 27.25
C HIS A 770 11.61 -17.09 26.20
N ILE A 771 11.57 -18.40 25.93
CA ILE A 771 10.59 -19.03 25.04
C ILE A 771 9.22 -18.99 25.74
N PHE A 772 8.17 -18.58 25.03
CA PHE A 772 6.81 -18.63 25.57
C PHE A 772 6.23 -20.05 25.45
N PRO A 773 6.08 -20.82 26.55
CA PRO A 773 5.61 -22.21 26.48
C PRO A 773 4.16 -22.31 25.97
N GLU A 774 3.37 -21.26 26.19
CA GLU A 774 1.99 -21.17 25.74
C GLU A 774 1.85 -20.89 24.23
N TYR A 775 2.96 -20.49 23.57
CA TYR A 775 2.99 -20.18 22.15
C TYR A 775 3.20 -21.45 21.31
N GLY A 776 4.19 -22.25 21.71
CA GLY A 776 4.63 -23.44 21.01
C GLY A 776 5.58 -24.29 21.84
N ILE A 777 5.78 -25.52 21.39
CA ILE A 777 6.83 -26.43 21.89
C ILE A 777 8.05 -26.23 21.02
N VAL A 778 9.23 -26.07 21.63
CA VAL A 778 10.50 -25.83 20.95
C VAL A 778 11.48 -26.95 21.28
N GLU A 779 12.03 -27.57 20.24
CA GLU A 779 13.12 -28.54 20.30
C GLU A 779 14.35 -27.89 19.64
N LEU A 780 15.55 -28.11 20.20
CA LEU A 780 16.81 -27.76 19.55
C LEU A 780 17.42 -29.05 18.99
N ILE A 781 17.39 -29.23 17.68
CA ILE A 781 17.77 -30.49 17.03
C ILE A 781 19.21 -30.40 16.51
N GLY A 782 20.04 -31.35 16.92
CA GLY A 782 21.42 -31.50 16.49
C GLY A 782 21.56 -32.24 15.15
N ARG A 783 22.81 -32.41 14.73
CA ARG A 783 23.18 -33.06 13.46
C ARG A 783 22.69 -34.49 13.29
N ASP A 784 22.51 -35.20 14.40
CA ASP A 784 22.04 -36.59 14.44
C ASP A 784 20.50 -36.70 14.37
N GLY A 785 19.80 -35.57 14.26
CA GLY A 785 18.35 -35.50 14.23
C GLY A 785 17.69 -35.65 15.60
N ARG A 786 18.46 -35.60 16.69
CA ARG A 786 17.96 -35.69 18.08
C ARG A 786 18.06 -34.33 18.79
N PRO A 787 17.30 -34.10 19.87
CA PRO A 787 17.49 -32.94 20.71
C PRO A 787 18.93 -32.84 21.23
N VAL A 788 19.51 -31.64 21.21
CA VAL A 788 20.86 -31.40 21.75
C VAL A 788 20.83 -31.43 23.27
N GLU A 789 21.89 -31.96 23.87
CA GLU A 789 22.03 -32.09 25.33
C GLU A 789 23.12 -31.15 25.86
N GLY A 790 22.85 -30.56 27.03
CA GLY A 790 23.82 -29.75 27.79
C GLY A 790 23.86 -28.25 27.43
N PRO A 791 24.41 -27.43 28.34
CA PRO A 791 24.50 -25.99 28.16
C PRO A 791 25.53 -25.64 27.07
N GLY A 792 25.24 -24.62 26.25
CA GLY A 792 26.10 -24.21 25.15
C GLY A 792 25.95 -25.07 23.88
N ALA A 793 25.14 -26.13 23.91
CA ALA A 793 24.89 -26.95 22.74
C ALA A 793 24.07 -26.19 21.69
N MET A 794 24.50 -26.28 20.43
CA MET A 794 23.90 -25.58 19.30
C MET A 794 23.02 -26.54 18.49
N GLY A 795 21.79 -26.12 18.17
CA GLY A 795 20.86 -26.92 17.37
C GLY A 795 19.90 -26.06 16.54
N GLU A 796 19.27 -26.67 15.53
CA GLU A 796 18.18 -26.04 14.80
C GLU A 796 16.94 -25.95 15.68
N VAL A 797 16.31 -24.78 15.67
CA VAL A 797 15.00 -24.59 16.28
C VAL A 797 13.94 -25.32 15.46
N VAL A 798 13.39 -26.38 16.03
CA VAL A 798 12.20 -27.09 15.55
C VAL A 798 11.04 -26.75 16.47
N ALA A 799 9.87 -26.42 15.90
CA ALA A 799 8.77 -25.93 16.70
C ALA A 799 7.40 -26.47 16.30
N THR A 800 6.55 -26.72 17.30
CA THR A 800 5.14 -27.09 17.16
C THR A 800 4.26 -25.95 17.66
N ASN A 801 3.47 -25.35 16.76
CA ASN A 801 2.56 -24.26 17.13
C ASN A 801 1.33 -24.80 17.87
N LEU A 802 1.04 -24.27 19.07
CA LEU A 802 -0.10 -24.70 19.90
C LEU A 802 -1.38 -23.86 19.68
N THR A 803 -1.38 -22.89 18.77
CA THR A 803 -2.41 -21.85 18.71
C THR A 803 -3.14 -21.69 17.36
N ASN A 804 -2.73 -22.40 16.31
CA ASN A 804 -3.21 -22.29 14.95
C ASN A 804 -3.85 -23.60 14.48
N PHE A 805 -5.14 -23.77 14.75
CA PHE A 805 -5.87 -25.00 14.44
C PHE A 805 -6.31 -25.10 12.97
N VAL A 806 -6.31 -23.99 12.21
CA VAL A 806 -6.75 -24.04 10.80
C VAL A 806 -5.70 -24.67 9.90
N CYS A 807 -4.42 -24.46 10.19
CA CYS A 807 -3.28 -24.99 9.45
C CYS A 807 -2.13 -25.21 10.44
N PRO A 808 -2.23 -26.25 11.30
CA PRO A 808 -1.25 -26.48 12.34
C PRO A 808 0.09 -26.90 11.73
N LEU A 809 1.18 -26.39 12.31
CA LEU A 809 2.55 -26.77 11.95
C LEU A 809 3.16 -27.50 13.15
N ILE A 810 3.30 -28.81 13.01
CA ILE A 810 3.80 -29.74 14.03
C ILE A 810 5.21 -30.18 13.62
N ARG A 811 6.17 -30.06 14.54
CA ARG A 811 7.63 -30.28 14.34
C ARG A 811 8.18 -29.59 13.09
N TYR A 812 7.85 -28.30 12.94
CA TYR A 812 8.31 -27.51 11.81
C TYR A 812 9.77 -27.08 11.97
N ARG A 813 10.60 -27.41 10.98
CA ARG A 813 12.01 -27.03 10.90
C ARG A 813 12.13 -25.58 10.44
N THR A 814 12.60 -24.70 11.32
CA THR A 814 12.63 -23.25 11.06
C THR A 814 13.83 -22.81 10.22
N MET A 815 14.88 -23.66 10.15
CA MET A 815 16.21 -23.34 9.63
C MET A 815 16.95 -22.22 10.41
N ASP A 816 16.45 -21.85 11.59
CA ASP A 816 17.11 -20.93 12.51
C ASP A 816 17.86 -21.76 13.56
N VAL A 817 19.05 -21.31 13.97
CA VAL A 817 19.96 -22.01 14.89
C VAL A 817 20.04 -21.23 16.20
N ALA A 818 19.98 -21.94 17.32
CA ALA A 818 20.08 -21.35 18.65
C ALA A 818 20.93 -22.21 19.59
N VAL A 819 21.35 -21.60 20.70
CA VAL A 819 22.19 -22.22 21.71
C VAL A 819 21.40 -22.43 23.00
N ALA A 820 21.42 -23.66 23.50
CA ALA A 820 20.76 -24.07 24.74
C ALA A 820 21.45 -23.47 25.98
N THR A 821 20.68 -23.23 27.03
CA THR A 821 21.22 -22.91 28.36
C THR A 821 20.45 -23.65 29.44
N GLU A 822 21.14 -24.02 30.52
CA GLU A 822 20.52 -24.57 31.74
C GLU A 822 20.29 -23.48 32.81
N LYS A 823 20.69 -22.24 32.51
CA LYS A 823 20.52 -21.14 33.43
C LYS A 823 19.04 -20.86 33.67
N GLN A 824 18.71 -20.56 34.92
CA GLN A 824 17.44 -19.91 35.25
C GLN A 824 17.62 -18.40 35.27
N CYS A 825 16.57 -17.68 34.90
CA CYS A 825 16.60 -16.22 34.96
C CYS A 825 16.18 -15.73 36.34
N SER A 826 16.91 -14.75 36.88
CA SER A 826 16.58 -14.07 38.14
C SER A 826 15.26 -13.29 38.10
N CYS A 827 14.63 -13.11 36.93
CA CYS A 827 13.32 -12.46 36.82
C CYS A 827 12.15 -13.29 37.42
N GLY A 828 12.41 -14.52 37.86
CA GLY A 828 11.44 -15.40 38.54
C GLY A 828 10.50 -16.16 37.60
N ARG A 829 10.58 -15.95 36.28
CA ARG A 829 9.80 -16.71 35.30
C ARG A 829 10.47 -18.06 35.05
N GLN A 830 9.69 -19.14 35.12
CA GLN A 830 10.15 -20.51 34.90
C GLN A 830 10.10 -20.93 33.43
N TYR A 831 10.28 -19.98 32.51
CA TYR A 831 10.23 -20.25 31.07
C TYR A 831 11.55 -20.88 30.59
N PRO A 832 11.51 -21.78 29.60
CA PRO A 832 12.70 -22.27 28.92
C PRO A 832 13.48 -21.11 28.29
N LEU A 833 14.81 -21.18 28.34
CA LEU A 833 15.69 -20.13 27.86
C LEU A 833 16.54 -20.59 26.68
N LEU A 834 16.82 -19.67 25.77
CA LEU A 834 17.93 -19.77 24.83
C LEU A 834 19.03 -18.80 25.26
N GLU A 835 20.29 -19.24 25.22
CA GLU A 835 21.45 -18.37 25.45
C GLU A 835 21.54 -17.28 24.40
N LYS A 836 21.48 -17.70 23.14
CA LYS A 836 21.49 -16.82 21.98
C LYS A 836 20.87 -17.51 20.79
N VAL A 837 20.47 -16.70 19.81
CA VAL A 837 20.09 -17.14 18.47
C VAL A 837 21.26 -16.81 17.55
N GLU A 838 21.85 -17.83 16.92
CA GLU A 838 23.00 -17.65 16.02
C GLU A 838 22.60 -17.05 14.68
N GLY A 839 21.33 -17.23 14.29
CA GLY A 839 20.77 -16.74 13.05
C GLY A 839 20.24 -17.88 12.20
N ARG A 840 20.17 -17.67 10.88
CA ARG A 840 19.78 -18.74 9.95
C ARG A 840 20.95 -19.67 9.67
N LEU A 841 20.67 -20.93 9.36
CA LEU A 841 21.69 -21.88 8.89
C LEU A 841 22.49 -21.35 7.69
N GLN A 842 21.84 -20.55 6.84
CA GLN A 842 22.42 -19.86 5.68
C GLN A 842 23.18 -18.57 6.03
N GLU A 843 23.42 -18.30 7.32
CA GLU A 843 24.22 -17.19 7.84
C GLU A 843 25.53 -17.67 8.47
N PHE A 844 25.97 -18.89 8.13
CA PHE A 844 27.29 -19.43 8.46
C PHE A 844 28.25 -19.35 7.26
N ILE A 845 29.51 -19.06 7.54
CA ILE A 845 30.63 -19.15 6.58
C ILE A 845 31.13 -20.60 6.57
N VAL A 846 31.30 -21.17 5.39
CA VAL A 846 31.83 -22.53 5.19
C VAL A 846 33.34 -22.44 4.96
N THR A 847 34.14 -23.02 5.85
CA THR A 847 35.60 -23.09 5.71
C THR A 847 36.02 -24.16 4.69
N ARG A 848 37.30 -24.16 4.28
CA ARG A 848 37.89 -25.23 3.44
C ARG A 848 37.75 -26.64 4.04
N SER A 849 37.67 -26.75 5.37
CA SER A 849 37.46 -28.03 6.05
C SER A 849 35.98 -28.43 6.17
N GLY A 850 35.05 -27.60 5.68
CA GLY A 850 33.61 -27.80 5.81
C GLY A 850 33.04 -27.35 7.16
N HIS A 851 33.85 -26.80 8.06
CA HIS A 851 33.39 -26.26 9.33
C HIS A 851 32.53 -25.01 9.11
N LEU A 852 31.47 -24.85 9.90
CA LEU A 852 30.58 -23.70 9.85
C LEU A 852 30.97 -22.66 10.90
N ILE A 853 31.34 -21.46 10.45
CA ILE A 853 31.65 -20.33 11.33
C ILE A 853 30.45 -19.40 11.35
N SER A 854 29.83 -19.22 12.53
CA SER A 854 28.80 -18.20 12.72
C SER A 854 29.42 -16.83 12.49
N VAL A 855 28.69 -15.95 11.80
CA VAL A 855 29.10 -14.54 11.66
C VAL A 855 28.79 -13.71 12.91
N THR A 856 28.03 -14.26 13.84
CA THR A 856 27.57 -13.55 15.05
C THR A 856 28.67 -13.11 16.01
N PRO A 857 29.70 -13.93 16.31
CA PRO A 857 30.79 -13.54 17.19
C PRO A 857 31.88 -12.69 16.50
N ILE A 858 31.78 -12.42 15.19
CA ILE A 858 32.81 -11.62 14.49
C ILE A 858 32.79 -10.20 15.06
N ASN A 859 33.96 -9.74 15.49
CA ASN A 859 34.20 -8.38 15.92
C ASN A 859 34.34 -7.46 14.70
N TYR A 860 33.53 -6.40 14.69
CA TYR A 860 33.49 -5.37 13.66
C TYR A 860 33.85 -3.98 14.22
N GLU A 861 34.52 -3.94 15.37
CA GLU A 861 34.96 -2.74 16.06
C GLU A 861 36.47 -2.55 15.87
N SER A 862 36.83 -1.81 14.82
CA SER A 862 38.20 -1.36 14.57
C SER A 862 38.22 -0.07 13.75
N GLU A 863 39.34 0.65 13.77
CA GLU A 863 39.57 1.87 12.96
C GLU A 863 39.22 1.61 11.47
N ALA A 864 39.57 0.44 10.95
CA ALA A 864 39.24 0.03 9.59
C ALA A 864 37.73 -0.07 9.34
N PHE A 865 36.97 -0.64 10.28
CA PHE A 865 35.51 -0.72 10.17
C PHE A 865 34.82 0.63 10.34
N GLU A 866 35.41 1.57 11.08
CA GLU A 866 34.90 2.94 11.21
C GLU A 866 34.99 3.73 9.90
N ASN A 867 36.02 3.44 9.09
CA ASN A 867 36.21 4.01 7.76
C ASN A 867 35.33 3.35 6.67
N ILE A 868 34.50 2.38 7.03
CA ILE A 868 33.57 1.70 6.12
C ILE A 868 32.15 2.24 6.28
N ARG A 869 31.55 2.69 5.17
CA ARG A 869 30.15 3.15 5.14
C ARG A 869 29.18 1.96 5.27
N ARG A 870 29.48 0.86 4.58
CA ARG A 870 28.69 -0.37 4.60
C ARG A 870 29.54 -1.56 4.13
N PHE A 871 29.30 -2.74 4.67
CA PHE A 871 29.91 -3.98 4.19
C PHE A 871 28.90 -5.12 4.09
N GLN A 872 29.22 -6.12 3.26
CA GLN A 872 28.48 -7.37 3.16
C GLN A 872 29.45 -8.49 2.81
N MET A 873 29.38 -9.59 3.55
CA MET A 873 30.05 -10.83 3.24
C MET A 873 29.24 -11.59 2.19
N TYR A 874 29.94 -12.18 1.24
CA TYR A 874 29.38 -12.96 0.16
C TYR A 874 30.25 -14.19 -0.03
N GLN A 875 29.62 -15.37 0.02
CA GLN A 875 30.31 -16.63 -0.19
C GLN A 875 29.54 -17.46 -1.22
N GLU A 876 30.27 -17.90 -2.25
CA GLU A 876 29.78 -18.83 -3.25
C GLU A 876 30.65 -20.06 -3.44
N GLU A 877 31.90 -19.99 -2.97
CA GLU A 877 32.86 -21.09 -2.98
C GLU A 877 33.33 -21.40 -1.56
N VAL A 878 33.48 -22.70 -1.26
CA VAL A 878 33.91 -23.19 0.05
C VAL A 878 35.29 -22.63 0.39
N GLY A 879 35.42 -22.01 1.57
CA GLY A 879 36.68 -21.43 2.02
C GLY A 879 37.08 -20.10 1.37
N GLU A 880 36.30 -19.57 0.44
CA GLU A 880 36.56 -18.27 -0.18
C GLU A 880 35.44 -17.27 0.21
N LEU A 881 35.81 -16.14 0.79
CA LEU A 881 34.87 -15.13 1.31
C LEU A 881 35.15 -13.78 0.65
N ILE A 882 34.14 -13.23 -0.03
CA ILE A 882 34.21 -11.88 -0.58
C ILE A 882 33.57 -10.91 0.39
N MET A 883 34.35 -9.98 0.92
CA MET A 883 33.85 -8.84 1.68
C MET A 883 33.65 -7.65 0.75
N LYS A 884 32.39 -7.37 0.42
CA LYS A 884 31.99 -6.16 -0.32
C LYS A 884 32.06 -4.96 0.61
N VAL A 885 32.75 -3.89 0.23
CA VAL A 885 32.97 -2.69 1.03
C VAL A 885 32.56 -1.43 0.27
N VAL A 886 31.72 -0.61 0.89
CA VAL A 886 31.45 0.78 0.48
C VAL A 886 32.31 1.69 1.34
N LYS A 887 33.27 2.38 0.73
CA LYS A 887 34.27 3.21 1.41
C LYS A 887 33.68 4.53 1.92
N LYS A 888 34.18 5.04 3.05
CA LYS A 888 34.09 6.47 3.39
C LYS A 888 35.26 7.23 2.74
N PRO A 889 35.20 8.58 2.66
CA PRO A 889 36.32 9.38 2.15
C PRO A 889 37.64 9.17 2.90
N ALA A 890 37.57 8.84 4.20
CA ALA A 890 38.73 8.57 5.04
C ALA A 890 39.35 7.16 4.86
N TYR A 891 38.77 6.29 4.03
CA TYR A 891 39.24 4.92 3.83
C TYR A 891 40.52 4.85 3.00
N THR A 892 41.52 4.14 3.51
CA THR A 892 42.87 4.02 2.97
C THR A 892 43.27 2.55 2.74
N GLU A 893 44.44 2.32 2.12
CA GLU A 893 45.00 0.97 2.01
C GLU A 893 45.37 0.35 3.37
N LYS A 894 45.70 1.17 4.38
CA LYS A 894 45.96 0.70 5.75
C LYS A 894 44.73 -0.03 6.28
N ASP A 895 43.55 0.55 6.07
CA ASP A 895 42.28 -0.04 6.48
C ASP A 895 42.03 -1.38 5.79
N THR A 896 42.38 -1.51 4.50
CA THR A 896 42.22 -2.79 3.78
C THR A 896 43.10 -3.89 4.37
N ARG A 897 44.36 -3.57 4.69
CA ARG A 897 45.30 -4.53 5.29
C ARG A 897 44.81 -4.96 6.68
N GLN A 898 44.47 -3.97 7.52
CA GLN A 898 43.94 -4.22 8.85
C GLN A 898 42.66 -5.06 8.81
N LEU A 899 41.69 -4.73 7.95
CA LEU A 899 40.45 -5.49 7.78
C LEU A 899 40.70 -6.96 7.40
N THR A 900 41.64 -7.17 6.48
CA THR A 900 41.99 -8.51 5.99
C THR A 900 42.67 -9.31 7.09
N ASP A 901 43.59 -8.70 7.84
CA ASP A 901 44.32 -9.34 8.94
C ASP A 901 43.39 -9.65 10.13
N GLU A 902 42.49 -8.73 10.48
CA GLU A 902 41.49 -8.93 11.53
C GLU A 902 40.53 -10.07 11.18
N LEU A 903 40.02 -10.11 9.95
CA LEU A 903 39.12 -11.19 9.51
C LEU A 903 39.84 -12.51 9.37
N ARG A 904 41.09 -12.52 8.88
CA ARG A 904 41.91 -13.74 8.85
C ARG A 904 42.15 -14.27 10.27
N CYS A 905 42.43 -13.39 11.23
CA CYS A 905 42.63 -13.76 12.63
C CYS A 905 41.36 -14.38 13.24
N GLN A 906 40.20 -13.81 12.94
CA GLN A 906 38.91 -14.27 13.50
C GLN A 906 38.35 -15.53 12.82
N LEU A 907 38.53 -15.67 11.50
CA LEU A 907 38.00 -16.80 10.73
C LEU A 907 39.00 -17.98 10.62
N GLY A 908 40.27 -17.72 10.91
CA GLY A 908 41.38 -18.66 10.75
C GLY A 908 41.79 -18.90 9.30
N ASP A 909 42.84 -19.70 9.11
CA ASP A 909 43.44 -19.99 7.79
C ASP A 909 42.56 -20.85 6.86
N GLY A 910 41.44 -21.36 7.40
CA GLY A 910 40.43 -22.11 6.66
C GLY A 910 39.55 -21.25 5.76
N VAL A 911 39.67 -19.92 5.81
CA VAL A 911 38.93 -18.99 4.96
C VAL A 911 39.89 -17.96 4.37
N ASN A 912 39.84 -17.80 3.06
CA ASN A 912 40.53 -16.76 2.34
C ASN A 912 39.59 -15.57 2.10
N VAL A 913 39.98 -14.40 2.61
CA VAL A 913 39.14 -13.20 2.60
C VAL A 913 39.61 -12.26 1.50
N HIS A 914 38.71 -11.92 0.59
CA HIS A 914 38.92 -10.98 -0.50
C HIS A 914 38.11 -9.71 -0.28
N VAL A 915 38.76 -8.56 -0.28
CA VAL A 915 38.06 -7.27 -0.18
C VAL A 915 37.69 -6.78 -1.58
N ARG A 916 36.40 -6.50 -1.81
CA ARG A 916 35.90 -5.94 -3.07
C ARG A 916 35.18 -4.62 -2.82
N PHE A 917 35.65 -3.55 -3.44
CA PHE A 917 34.97 -2.27 -3.36
C PHE A 917 33.76 -2.22 -4.27
N VAL A 918 32.66 -1.65 -3.75
CA VAL A 918 31.40 -1.46 -4.47
C VAL A 918 30.82 -0.08 -4.14
N ASP A 919 30.05 0.49 -5.06
CA ASP A 919 29.44 1.81 -4.85
C ASP A 919 28.26 1.73 -3.87
N GLU A 920 27.50 0.64 -3.93
CA GLU A 920 26.36 0.41 -3.06
C GLU A 920 26.15 -1.06 -2.71
N ILE A 921 25.50 -1.29 -1.56
CA ILE A 921 25.03 -2.61 -1.13
C ILE A 921 23.52 -2.49 -0.82
N PRO A 922 22.65 -3.15 -1.61
CA PRO A 922 21.21 -2.99 -1.49
C PRO A 922 20.65 -3.70 -0.25
N ARG A 923 19.54 -3.16 0.27
CA ARG A 923 18.70 -3.83 1.28
C ARG A 923 17.68 -4.75 0.59
N THR A 924 17.08 -5.66 1.34
CA THR A 924 15.94 -6.44 0.85
C THR A 924 14.73 -5.54 0.57
N GLU A 925 13.74 -6.01 -0.20
CA GLU A 925 12.47 -5.27 -0.42
C GLU A 925 11.79 -4.86 0.90
N GLY A 926 11.91 -5.67 1.96
CA GLY A 926 11.40 -5.37 3.30
C GLY A 926 12.29 -4.44 4.14
N GLY A 927 13.34 -3.87 3.56
CA GLY A 927 14.27 -2.95 4.24
C GLY A 927 15.28 -3.61 5.17
N LYS A 928 15.27 -4.95 5.32
CA LYS A 928 16.24 -5.67 6.14
C LYS A 928 17.63 -5.70 5.50
N PHE A 929 18.67 -5.73 6.33
CA PHE A 929 20.05 -5.89 5.87
C PHE A 929 20.56 -7.31 6.13
N ARG A 930 21.25 -7.90 5.14
CA ARG A 930 21.90 -9.22 5.29
C ARG A 930 23.40 -9.02 5.28
N TYR A 931 24.03 -9.34 6.40
CA TYR A 931 25.48 -9.26 6.56
C TYR A 931 26.22 -10.36 5.82
N LEU A 932 25.60 -11.54 5.64
CA LEU A 932 26.10 -12.63 4.81
C LEU A 932 25.07 -13.02 3.73
N ILE A 933 25.55 -13.12 2.49
CA ILE A 933 24.87 -13.82 1.41
C ILE A 933 25.64 -15.12 1.17
N GLN A 934 25.07 -16.23 1.64
CA GLN A 934 25.58 -17.58 1.41
C GLN A 934 24.91 -18.17 0.16
N LYS A 935 25.70 -18.71 -0.76
CA LYS A 935 25.22 -19.44 -1.95
C LYS A 935 25.49 -20.95 -1.86
N ILE A 936 26.32 -21.37 -0.91
CA ILE A 936 26.58 -22.79 -0.66
C ILE A 936 25.35 -23.40 0.06
N PRO A 937 24.79 -24.51 -0.44
CA PRO A 937 23.76 -25.25 0.30
C PRO A 937 24.35 -25.77 1.61
N ILE A 938 23.67 -25.48 2.73
CA ILE A 938 24.05 -25.94 4.07
C ILE A 938 22.87 -26.71 4.65
N SER A 939 23.16 -27.86 5.25
CA SER A 939 22.22 -28.74 5.92
C SER A 939 22.53 -28.84 7.43
N ILE A 940 21.62 -29.43 8.20
CA ILE A 940 21.87 -29.66 9.63
C ILE A 940 22.97 -30.67 9.90
N GLY A 941 23.20 -31.61 8.97
CA GLY A 941 24.31 -32.54 9.12
C GLY A 941 25.67 -31.84 9.15
N ASP A 942 25.72 -30.58 8.72
CA ASP A 942 26.91 -29.75 8.64
C ASP A 942 27.12 -28.88 9.91
N LEU A 943 26.12 -28.80 10.81
CA LEU A 943 26.27 -28.21 12.17
C LEU A 943 27.05 -29.16 13.08
#